data_AF-A0A6P0VUI8-F1
#
_entry.id   AF-A0A6P0VUI8-F1
#
_cell.length_a   1.000
_cell.length_b   1.000
_cell.length_c   1.000
_cell.angle_alpha   90.00
_cell.angle_beta   90.00
_cell.angle_gamma   90.00
#
_symmetry.space_group_name_H-M   'P 1'
#
loop_
_entity.id
_entity.type
_entity.pdbx_description
1 polymer ?
#
loop_
_entity_poly.entity_id
_entity_poly.type
_entity_poly.pdbx_seq_one_letter_code
_entity_poly.pdbx_strand_id
1 'polypeptide(L)'
;TLLQASWALLLSRYSGESDIVFGVTVSGRPGELAGVETMVGLFINTLPLRICVPHQGNLLSWLQEVHQRQLTLQEYAYSSLAEVQKLSDIAAETPLFESILVFENYPVDATVQAQAAEAGLSITQPKSHEQTNYPLTLSVSVEDSLYLEVSYDTSRFRTDAMTRMLGHWQVVLEEIAARSTQPLDVIPLLTPGERHQLLVEWNDTAHDYLQHHCIHHLFEAQVEQTPDAIAVVFEDEQLTYEALNQQANQLAHQLQNLGVRPDILVGIYLEKSPALLVSILAILKAGGAYVPLDTRYPQERIAYMLADATVTVLISQQSCLRFLPDHDAQLLCLDTDQACLKQPTTNLTPSATADNRAYVIYTSGSTGQPKGVAVGHDSLVNAYFGWEDAYRLKEQTSSHLQMASFSFDVFTGDWVRALCSGAKLVLCPREFLLDAEQLYSLICREAIDCAEFVPAVFRSLFDYLISNDLTLSFMNVLILGSDFWSMAEYQQFQQICGSQTRLINSYGVTEATIDSCYFESKGETGLKTEDIAVPIGRPFNNCELYVLDNRQHPVPIGVAGELYIGGAGLALGYLHRPELTAEKFIPNPFGAGRLYRTGDLGYYLPDGNVEFLGRIDHQVKIRGFRIELGELEAVLQQHPQVREVVVIVCENNPGDQRLVAYVVSDETAASPPELRQFLKERLPDYIVPAAFVNLDTLPLTPNGKIDRKALPSPKFQLVSDQVFIPPRNPLELELTQIWAEILQVEPISVIGNFFDLGGHSLLAVSLMSRIKQRLGRTLPLVTLFQGATVEQQALLLQQQADPQAWSPLISLRPRGSHPPLFFIHPGGSSVMNYQRLVPYLGTRRSIYGLEARGFEPGQLPDTSIKKMAADYIEVIQTVQPKGPYLLAGWCLGGTIAWEIAQQFLLQGEQVPRFIFIDVNSSMAMEQIPDTTQLLAELVGRYLNLSVADLESLTSHLRSMTWEEQLVYVIAEAEHRNLSLSPGFGVEQLNCIVQVQWGHDQAAQHYSPQPYPGEVILFQAEEGVAAQAEDSTLGWHALAQQVTLHWVPGNHLSMMRDPHVQVLAQHLQDYL
;
A
#
# COMPACT_ATOMS: atom_id res chain seq x y z
N THR A 1 52.53 -4.41 2.91
CA THR A 1 52.09 -5.14 1.70
C THR A 1 51.16 -6.31 1.97
N LEU A 2 51.62 -7.50 2.40
CA LEU A 2 50.80 -8.73 2.38
C LEU A 2 49.52 -8.61 3.22
N LEU A 3 49.64 -8.15 4.47
CA LEU A 3 48.49 -7.92 5.36
C LEU A 3 47.52 -6.89 4.78
N GLN A 4 48.03 -5.75 4.29
CA GLN A 4 47.22 -4.72 3.65
C GLN A 4 46.50 -5.21 2.39
N ALA A 5 47.17 -6.01 1.55
CA ALA A 5 46.57 -6.59 0.36
C ALA A 5 45.49 -7.61 0.72
N SER A 6 45.77 -8.53 1.65
CA SER A 6 44.77 -9.51 2.12
C SER A 6 43.54 -8.83 2.75
N TRP A 7 43.75 -7.75 3.51
CA TRP A 7 42.65 -6.95 4.08
C TRP A 7 41.84 -6.23 3.00
N ALA A 8 42.50 -5.64 2.00
CA ALA A 8 41.79 -5.03 0.86
C ALA A 8 40.97 -6.06 0.08
N LEU A 9 41.52 -7.25 -0.16
CA LEU A 9 40.82 -8.34 -0.82
C LEU A 9 39.60 -8.79 -0.01
N LEU A 10 39.75 -8.94 1.32
CA LEU A 10 38.68 -9.29 2.23
C LEU A 10 37.54 -8.27 2.19
N LEU A 11 37.86 -6.99 2.37
CA LEU A 11 36.88 -5.89 2.29
C LEU A 11 36.17 -5.85 0.94
N SER A 12 36.91 -6.04 -0.15
CA SER A 12 36.35 -6.08 -1.51
C SER A 12 35.29 -7.17 -1.67
N ARG A 13 35.51 -8.35 -1.08
CA ARG A 13 34.53 -9.44 -1.14
C ARG A 13 33.32 -9.21 -0.23
N TYR A 14 33.51 -8.55 0.90
CA TYR A 14 32.42 -8.21 1.83
C TYR A 14 31.53 -7.06 1.32
N SER A 15 32.11 -6.07 0.64
CA SER A 15 31.37 -4.93 0.12
C SER A 15 30.87 -5.14 -1.32
N GLY A 16 31.46 -6.07 -2.06
CA GLY A 16 31.25 -6.19 -3.51
C GLY A 16 31.97 -5.13 -4.34
N GLU A 17 32.74 -4.24 -3.71
CA GLU A 17 33.45 -3.13 -4.36
C GLU A 17 34.89 -3.52 -4.69
N SER A 18 35.41 -3.05 -5.83
CA SER A 18 36.82 -3.29 -6.22
C SER A 18 37.79 -2.22 -5.73
N ASP A 19 37.30 -1.06 -5.28
CA ASP A 19 38.14 0.08 -4.93
C ASP A 19 38.02 0.39 -3.44
N ILE A 20 39.01 -0.01 -2.67
CA ILE A 20 38.94 -0.10 -1.22
C ILE A 20 39.87 0.93 -0.58
N VAL A 21 39.36 1.63 0.43
CA VAL A 21 40.11 2.62 1.22
C VAL A 21 40.06 2.25 2.70
N PHE A 22 41.23 2.19 3.34
CA PHE A 22 41.36 2.03 4.79
C PHE A 22 42.58 2.80 5.30
N GLY A 23 42.61 3.11 6.58
CA GLY A 23 43.74 3.78 7.23
C GLY A 23 44.90 2.83 7.45
N VAL A 24 46.12 3.32 7.32
CA VAL A 24 47.33 2.60 7.74
C VAL A 24 48.20 3.50 8.60
N THR A 25 48.84 2.92 9.61
CA THR A 25 49.84 3.63 10.40
C THR A 25 51.19 3.64 9.69
N VAL A 26 51.84 4.80 9.68
CA VAL A 26 53.21 4.99 9.21
C VAL A 26 54.08 5.49 10.35
N SER A 27 55.37 5.19 10.32
CA SER A 27 56.30 5.61 11.38
C SER A 27 56.43 7.12 11.50
N GLY A 28 56.19 7.85 10.39
CA GLY A 28 56.46 9.29 10.22
C GLY A 28 57.92 9.67 10.50
N ARG A 29 58.84 8.70 10.40
CA ARG A 29 60.29 8.86 10.57
C ARG A 29 60.97 8.79 9.18
N PRO A 30 61.22 9.94 8.51
CA PRO A 30 61.82 9.93 7.18
C PRO A 30 63.29 9.50 7.25
N GLY A 31 63.69 8.55 6.39
CA GLY A 31 65.06 8.02 6.37
C GLY A 31 66.14 9.06 6.01
N GLU A 32 65.75 10.19 5.41
CA GLU A 32 66.64 11.31 5.11
C GLU A 32 67.06 12.10 6.37
N LEU A 33 66.30 11.98 7.46
CA LEU A 33 66.60 12.65 8.72
C LEU A 33 67.58 11.82 9.55
N ALA A 34 68.85 12.25 9.58
CA ALA A 34 69.89 11.53 10.30
C ALA A 34 69.56 11.40 11.80
N GLY A 35 69.63 10.17 12.33
CA GLY A 35 69.35 9.87 13.73
C GLY A 35 67.86 9.73 14.09
N VAL A 36 66.95 9.80 13.11
CA VAL A 36 65.50 9.75 13.36
C VAL A 36 65.04 8.53 14.15
N GLU A 37 65.69 7.37 14.00
CA GLU A 37 65.35 6.14 14.74
C GLU A 37 65.49 6.25 16.26
N THR A 38 66.29 7.19 16.75
CA THR A 38 66.54 7.40 18.19
C THR A 38 65.81 8.61 18.77
N MET A 39 65.08 9.36 17.95
CA MET A 39 64.38 10.57 18.38
C MET A 39 63.11 10.22 19.17
N VAL A 40 62.91 10.90 20.31
CA VAL A 40 61.69 10.79 21.11
C VAL A 40 60.73 11.92 20.73
N GLY A 41 59.52 11.59 20.30
CA GLY A 41 58.53 12.55 19.85
C GLY A 41 57.32 11.90 19.18
N LEU A 42 56.34 12.70 18.78
CA LEU A 42 55.17 12.26 18.03
C LEU A 42 55.52 12.17 16.53
N PHE A 43 55.78 10.95 16.06
CA PHE A 43 56.08 10.68 14.66
C PHE A 43 55.03 9.78 13.99
N ILE A 44 54.42 8.85 14.74
CA ILE A 44 53.38 7.98 14.19
C ILE A 44 52.26 8.84 13.59
N ASN A 45 51.87 8.49 12.37
CA ASN A 45 50.84 9.17 11.62
C ASN A 45 49.94 8.14 10.93
N THR A 46 48.73 8.57 10.56
CA THR A 46 47.75 7.72 9.88
C THR A 46 47.42 8.33 8.52
N LEU A 47 47.53 7.52 7.47
CA LEU A 47 47.22 7.93 6.11
C LEU A 47 46.21 6.98 5.46
N PRO A 48 45.36 7.47 4.55
CA PRO A 48 44.49 6.61 3.75
C PRO A 48 45.33 5.82 2.75
N LEU A 49 45.07 4.51 2.66
CA LEU A 49 45.60 3.63 1.63
C LEU A 49 44.44 3.17 0.73
N ARG A 50 44.49 3.58 -0.54
CA ARG A 50 43.53 3.16 -1.57
C ARG A 50 44.10 2.02 -2.42
N ILE A 51 43.45 0.88 -2.41
CA ILE A 51 43.83 -0.32 -3.16
C ILE A 51 42.69 -0.71 -4.10
N CYS A 52 43.02 -0.85 -5.39
CA CYS A 52 42.10 -1.40 -6.37
C CYS A 52 42.37 -2.90 -6.49
N VAL A 53 41.37 -3.73 -6.23
CA VAL A 53 41.39 -5.19 -6.37
C VAL A 53 40.94 -5.53 -7.80
N PRO A 54 41.81 -6.05 -8.67
CA PRO A 54 41.43 -6.34 -10.04
C PRO A 54 40.53 -7.57 -10.11
N HIS A 55 39.51 -7.52 -10.98
CA HIS A 55 38.59 -8.64 -11.20
C HIS A 55 39.27 -9.88 -11.80
N GLN A 56 40.26 -9.64 -12.66
CA GLN A 56 41.12 -10.65 -13.28
C GLN A 56 42.57 -10.22 -13.07
N GLY A 57 43.42 -11.15 -12.63
CA GLY A 57 44.82 -10.83 -12.40
C GLY A 57 45.54 -11.90 -11.61
N ASN A 58 46.88 -11.83 -11.65
CA ASN A 58 47.74 -12.70 -10.88
C ASN A 58 47.99 -12.08 -9.50
N LEU A 59 47.99 -12.92 -8.45
CA LEU A 59 48.26 -12.50 -7.09
C LEU A 59 49.61 -11.78 -6.95
N LEU A 60 50.69 -12.33 -7.53
CA LEU A 60 52.03 -11.77 -7.39
C LEU A 60 52.14 -10.38 -8.02
N SER A 61 51.61 -10.20 -9.24
CA SER A 61 51.66 -8.90 -9.92
C SER A 61 50.88 -7.84 -9.14
N TRP A 62 49.72 -8.22 -8.60
CA TRP A 62 48.92 -7.31 -7.78
C TRP A 62 49.60 -6.96 -6.45
N LEU A 63 50.25 -7.93 -5.78
CA LEU A 63 51.04 -7.64 -4.58
C LEU A 63 52.20 -6.68 -4.87
N GLN A 64 52.83 -6.76 -6.03
CA GLN A 64 53.86 -5.81 -6.47
C GLN A 64 53.27 -4.41 -6.67
N GLU A 65 52.08 -4.29 -7.27
CA GLU A 65 51.38 -3.01 -7.39
C GLU A 65 51.02 -2.40 -6.02
N VAL A 66 50.50 -3.21 -5.10
CA VAL A 66 50.22 -2.78 -3.73
C VAL A 66 51.50 -2.30 -3.02
N HIS A 67 52.61 -3.01 -3.22
CA HIS A 67 53.89 -2.59 -2.66
C HIS A 67 54.38 -1.25 -3.21
N GLN A 68 54.25 -1.03 -4.53
CA GLN A 68 54.60 0.27 -5.15
C GLN A 68 53.73 1.41 -4.62
N ARG A 69 52.43 1.17 -4.42
CA ARG A 69 51.53 2.15 -3.78
C ARG A 69 51.98 2.46 -2.35
N GLN A 70 52.39 1.46 -1.58
CA GLN A 70 52.90 1.65 -0.22
C GLN A 70 54.18 2.49 -0.21
N LEU A 71 55.12 2.26 -1.15
CA LEU A 71 56.34 3.07 -1.27
C LEU A 71 56.00 4.53 -1.59
N THR A 72 55.07 4.76 -2.51
CA THR A 72 54.58 6.11 -2.84
C THR A 72 53.94 6.79 -1.63
N LEU A 73 53.18 6.05 -0.81
CA LEU A 73 52.56 6.57 0.39
C LEU A 73 53.60 7.05 1.43
N GLN A 74 54.77 6.42 1.51
CA GLN A 74 55.83 6.83 2.44
C GLN A 74 56.37 8.23 2.17
N GLU A 75 56.33 8.71 0.92
CA GLU A 75 56.71 10.08 0.56
C GLU A 75 55.83 11.13 1.25
N TYR A 76 54.62 10.74 1.67
CA TYR A 76 53.65 11.59 2.35
C TYR A 76 53.52 11.29 3.85
N ALA A 77 54.44 10.52 4.43
CA ALA A 77 54.35 10.08 5.82
C ALA A 77 54.24 11.22 6.87
N TYR A 78 54.64 12.44 6.50
CA TYR A 78 54.57 13.65 7.32
C TYR A 78 53.30 14.50 7.09
N SER A 79 52.46 14.17 6.10
CA SER A 79 51.23 14.91 5.80
C SER A 79 50.14 14.60 6.82
N SER A 80 49.45 15.60 7.35
CA SER A 80 48.37 15.35 8.30
C SER A 80 47.12 14.81 7.61
N LEU A 81 46.38 13.92 8.27
CA LEU A 81 45.11 13.40 7.74
C LEU A 81 44.10 14.52 7.41
N ALA A 82 44.12 15.61 8.17
CA ALA A 82 43.28 16.78 7.94
C ALA A 82 43.62 17.50 6.61
N GLU A 83 44.90 17.61 6.27
CA GLU A 83 45.33 18.14 4.96
C GLU A 83 44.91 17.22 3.82
N VAL A 84 45.04 15.90 4.00
CA VAL A 84 44.61 14.91 3.00
C VAL A 84 43.09 14.99 2.78
N GLN A 85 42.28 15.08 3.84
CA GLN A 85 40.83 15.27 3.73
C GLN A 85 40.49 16.57 2.98
N LYS A 86 41.16 17.68 3.32
CA LYS A 86 40.94 18.98 2.67
C LYS A 86 41.24 18.97 1.17
N LEU A 87 42.17 18.13 0.74
CA LEU A 87 42.54 17.97 -0.66
C LEU A 87 41.71 16.91 -1.40
N SER A 88 40.84 16.19 -0.69
CA SER A 88 39.93 15.22 -1.29
C SER A 88 38.63 15.89 -1.77
N ASP A 89 37.97 15.27 -2.74
CA ASP A 89 36.62 15.65 -3.16
C ASP A 89 35.52 15.16 -2.19
N ILE A 90 35.91 14.52 -1.07
CA ILE A 90 34.99 14.00 -0.06
C ILE A 90 34.65 15.10 0.94
N ALA A 91 33.34 15.26 1.23
CA ALA A 91 32.84 16.25 2.17
C ALA A 91 33.57 16.16 3.52
N ALA A 92 33.91 17.32 4.11
CA ALA A 92 34.72 17.38 5.33
C ALA A 92 34.11 16.66 6.54
N GLU A 93 32.79 16.45 6.54
CA GLU A 93 32.05 15.73 7.58
C GLU A 93 32.01 14.21 7.36
N THR A 94 32.45 13.73 6.20
CA THR A 94 32.52 12.30 5.87
C THR A 94 33.96 11.80 6.03
N PRO A 95 34.21 10.82 6.91
CA PRO A 95 35.56 10.30 7.11
C PRO A 95 36.08 9.60 5.84
N LEU A 96 37.37 9.77 5.51
CA LEU A 96 38.00 9.08 4.38
C LEU A 96 38.01 7.55 4.51
N PHE A 97 38.01 7.05 5.75
CA PHE A 97 37.98 5.63 6.07
C PHE A 97 37.44 5.40 7.49
N GLU A 98 36.84 4.24 7.69
CA GLU A 98 36.29 3.82 9.00
C GLU A 98 37.00 2.59 9.57
N SER A 99 37.90 1.98 8.80
CA SER A 99 38.77 0.90 9.26
C SER A 99 40.24 1.32 9.20
N ILE A 100 41.04 0.86 10.17
CA ILE A 100 42.48 1.10 10.23
C ILE A 100 43.24 -0.22 10.43
N LEU A 101 44.36 -0.38 9.74
CA LEU A 101 45.31 -1.48 9.93
C LEU A 101 46.62 -0.95 10.53
N VAL A 102 46.93 -1.44 11.72
CA VAL A 102 48.12 -1.15 12.50
C VAL A 102 49.06 -2.37 12.42
N PHE A 103 50.28 -2.15 11.93
CA PHE A 103 51.33 -3.16 11.97
C PHE A 103 52.36 -2.78 13.04
N GLU A 104 52.37 -3.51 14.14
CA GLU A 104 53.26 -3.26 15.27
C GLU A 104 54.63 -3.90 15.00
N ASN A 105 55.63 -3.06 14.76
CA ASN A 105 56.99 -3.50 14.47
C ASN A 105 57.95 -3.33 15.67
N TYR A 106 57.43 -3.33 16.90
CA TYR A 106 58.24 -3.12 18.10
C TYR A 106 58.13 -4.31 19.07
N PRO A 107 59.19 -5.09 19.27
CA PRO A 107 59.27 -6.03 20.39
C PRO A 107 59.61 -5.24 21.67
N VAL A 108 58.74 -4.31 22.09
CA VAL A 108 58.92 -3.57 23.35
C VAL A 108 59.00 -4.58 24.50
N ASP A 109 58.16 -5.61 24.47
CA ASP A 109 58.07 -6.61 25.53
C ASP A 109 59.35 -7.44 25.69
N ALA A 110 59.98 -7.91 24.61
CA ALA A 110 61.22 -8.69 24.71
C ALA A 110 62.40 -7.86 25.25
N THR A 111 62.48 -6.59 24.85
CA THR A 111 63.53 -5.67 25.29
C THR A 111 63.35 -5.28 26.76
N VAL A 112 62.11 -5.01 27.15
CA VAL A 112 61.71 -4.69 28.52
C VAL A 112 61.83 -5.91 29.45
N GLN A 113 61.50 -7.12 28.99
CA GLN A 113 61.74 -8.35 29.75
C GLN A 113 63.22 -8.64 29.94
N ALA A 114 64.06 -8.45 28.91
CA ALA A 114 65.50 -8.62 29.03
C ALA A 114 66.10 -7.64 30.05
N GLN A 115 65.70 -6.37 29.99
CA GLN A 115 66.14 -5.33 30.95
C GLN A 115 65.59 -5.57 32.37
N ALA A 116 64.34 -6.02 32.50
CA ALA A 116 63.76 -6.37 33.79
C ALA A 116 64.48 -7.58 34.40
N ALA A 117 64.80 -8.59 33.60
CA ALA A 117 65.54 -9.77 34.04
C ALA A 117 66.97 -9.41 34.52
N GLU A 118 67.68 -8.52 33.81
CA GLU A 118 68.97 -7.98 34.27
C GLU A 118 68.86 -7.21 35.60
N ALA A 119 67.71 -6.56 35.84
CA ALA A 119 67.39 -5.89 37.09
C ALA A 119 66.82 -6.81 38.19
N GLY A 120 66.71 -8.12 37.96
CA GLY A 120 66.15 -9.08 38.91
C GLY A 120 64.62 -9.03 39.06
N LEU A 121 63.92 -8.41 38.11
CA LEU A 121 62.47 -8.28 38.04
C LEU A 121 61.89 -9.22 36.98
N SER A 122 60.67 -9.71 37.20
CA SER A 122 59.90 -10.46 36.20
C SER A 122 58.60 -9.71 35.90
N ILE A 123 58.42 -9.31 34.64
CA ILE A 123 57.19 -8.68 34.16
C ILE A 123 56.34 -9.78 33.52
N THR A 124 55.18 -10.03 34.12
CA THR A 124 54.22 -11.05 33.68
C THR A 124 52.94 -10.38 33.23
N GLN A 125 52.47 -10.72 32.02
CA GLN A 125 51.20 -10.23 31.45
C GLN A 125 51.10 -8.69 31.33
N PRO A 126 52.01 -8.02 30.58
CA PRO A 126 51.79 -6.63 30.23
C PRO A 126 50.46 -6.49 29.48
N LYS A 127 49.64 -5.51 29.88
CA LYS A 127 48.40 -5.15 29.17
C LYS A 127 48.54 -3.72 28.70
N SER A 128 48.51 -3.53 27.39
CA SER A 128 48.30 -2.21 26.79
C SER A 128 46.80 -2.03 26.53
N HIS A 129 46.29 -0.82 26.74
CA HIS A 129 44.94 -0.44 26.35
C HIS A 129 45.07 0.71 25.36
N GLU A 130 44.92 0.39 24.09
CA GLU A 130 44.85 1.40 23.04
C GLU A 130 43.39 1.76 22.77
N GLN A 131 43.10 3.06 22.76
CA GLN A 131 41.78 3.56 22.41
C GLN A 131 41.85 4.26 21.06
N THR A 132 41.32 3.62 20.03
CA THR A 132 41.22 4.18 18.69
C THR A 132 39.85 4.83 18.47
N ASN A 133 39.81 5.93 17.71
CA ASN A 133 38.56 6.60 17.34
C ASN A 133 37.89 5.98 16.10
N TYR A 134 38.42 4.85 15.60
CA TYR A 134 37.92 4.18 14.41
C TYR A 134 36.96 3.04 14.81
N PRO A 135 35.83 2.89 14.13
CA PRO A 135 34.88 1.81 14.37
C PRO A 135 35.44 0.39 14.21
N LEU A 136 36.49 0.22 13.39
CA LEU A 136 37.18 -1.05 13.19
C LEU A 136 38.70 -0.85 13.13
N THR A 137 39.42 -1.48 14.05
CA THR A 137 40.87 -1.42 14.17
C THR A 137 41.44 -2.82 14.12
N LEU A 138 42.32 -3.07 13.14
CA LEU A 138 43.08 -4.31 13.03
C LEU A 138 44.50 -4.04 13.50
N SER A 139 44.95 -4.78 14.50
CA SER A 139 46.34 -4.76 14.96
C SER A 139 47.01 -6.08 14.61
N VAL A 140 48.22 -5.99 14.06
CA VAL A 140 49.02 -7.16 13.71
C VAL A 140 50.38 -7.05 14.37
N SER A 141 50.72 -8.04 15.17
CA SER A 141 52.06 -8.20 15.76
C SER A 141 52.70 -9.50 15.29
N VAL A 142 54.03 -9.50 15.25
CA VAL A 142 54.83 -10.61 14.72
C VAL A 142 55.77 -11.14 15.80
N GLU A 143 55.61 -12.40 16.16
CA GLU A 143 56.55 -13.16 16.99
C GLU A 143 56.90 -14.48 16.27
N ASP A 144 56.80 -15.64 16.94
CA ASP A 144 56.88 -16.96 16.31
C ASP A 144 55.65 -17.25 15.39
N SER A 145 54.57 -16.49 15.55
CA SER A 145 53.36 -16.50 14.73
C SER A 145 52.86 -15.06 14.46
N LEU A 146 51.99 -14.92 13.45
CA LEU A 146 51.23 -13.68 13.24
C LEU A 146 50.07 -13.65 14.24
N TYR A 147 50.04 -12.64 15.09
CA TYR A 147 48.92 -12.38 15.98
C TYR A 147 48.03 -11.29 15.35
N LEU A 148 46.77 -11.64 15.11
CA LEU A 148 45.76 -10.75 14.53
C LEU A 148 44.76 -10.38 15.63
N GLU A 149 44.66 -9.10 15.94
CA GLU A 149 43.70 -8.55 16.89
C GLU A 149 42.74 -7.60 16.16
N VAL A 150 41.45 -7.70 16.47
CA VAL A 150 40.42 -6.80 15.96
C VAL A 150 39.69 -6.15 17.12
N SER A 151 39.79 -4.83 17.20
CA SER A 151 39.01 -3.98 18.08
C SER A 151 37.91 -3.31 17.27
N TYR A 152 36.67 -3.36 17.76
CA TYR A 152 35.52 -2.88 17.00
C TYR A 152 34.44 -2.26 17.88
N ASP A 153 33.65 -1.36 17.28
CA ASP A 153 32.48 -0.75 17.91
C ASP A 153 31.30 -1.74 17.93
N THR A 154 30.92 -2.19 19.13
CA THR A 154 29.83 -3.15 19.33
C THR A 154 28.44 -2.60 19.00
N SER A 155 28.30 -1.28 18.85
CA SER A 155 27.06 -0.66 18.35
C SER A 155 26.89 -0.83 16.83
N ARG A 156 27.99 -1.09 16.10
CA ARG A 156 28.00 -1.27 14.64
C ARG A 156 28.25 -2.71 14.21
N PHE A 157 29.05 -3.45 14.97
CA PHE A 157 29.48 -4.80 14.62
C PHE A 157 29.11 -5.81 15.70
N ARG A 158 28.58 -6.96 15.26
CA ARG A 158 28.34 -8.09 16.15
C ARG A 158 29.61 -8.92 16.32
N THR A 159 29.82 -9.43 17.53
CA THR A 159 30.97 -10.28 17.86
C THR A 159 31.09 -11.52 16.98
N ASP A 160 29.96 -12.18 16.68
CA ASP A 160 29.97 -13.38 15.83
C ASP A 160 30.38 -13.06 14.39
N ALA A 161 30.01 -11.88 13.86
CA ALA A 161 30.42 -11.43 12.54
C ALA A 161 31.92 -11.11 12.48
N MET A 162 32.46 -10.48 13.51
CA MET A 162 33.90 -10.18 13.59
C MET A 162 34.74 -11.45 13.74
N THR A 163 34.30 -12.43 14.53
CA THR A 163 34.95 -13.75 14.60
C THR A 163 34.97 -14.47 13.25
N ARG A 164 33.86 -14.41 12.48
CA ARG A 164 33.83 -14.95 11.11
C ARG A 164 34.82 -14.24 10.19
N MET A 165 34.81 -12.91 10.19
CA MET A 165 35.71 -12.10 9.37
C MET A 165 37.19 -12.37 9.67
N LEU A 166 37.56 -12.57 10.94
CA LEU A 166 38.90 -13.01 11.34
C LEU A 166 39.26 -14.39 10.78
N GLY A 167 38.33 -15.35 10.84
CA GLY A 167 38.50 -16.67 10.24
C GLY A 167 38.69 -16.60 8.72
N HIS A 168 37.96 -15.72 8.03
CA HIS A 168 38.16 -15.48 6.60
C HIS A 168 39.51 -14.85 6.30
N TRP A 169 39.94 -13.89 7.12
CA TRP A 169 41.23 -13.25 6.93
C TRP A 169 42.36 -14.25 7.08
N GLN A 170 42.27 -15.15 8.05
CA GLN A 170 43.19 -16.27 8.21
C GLN A 170 43.26 -17.15 6.96
N VAL A 171 42.12 -17.58 6.39
CA VAL A 171 42.07 -18.40 5.17
C VAL A 171 42.74 -17.69 4.00
N VAL A 172 42.45 -16.40 3.80
CA VAL A 172 43.06 -15.59 2.73
C VAL A 172 44.58 -15.51 2.91
N LEU A 173 45.06 -15.30 4.13
CA LEU A 173 46.50 -15.22 4.44
C LEU A 173 47.20 -16.55 4.19
N GLU A 174 46.62 -17.66 4.65
CA GLU A 174 47.14 -19.01 4.44
C GLU A 174 47.24 -19.35 2.95
N GLU A 175 46.20 -19.04 2.17
CA GLU A 175 46.19 -19.33 0.74
C GLU A 175 47.20 -18.46 -0.04
N ILE A 176 47.31 -17.16 0.30
CA ILE A 176 48.32 -16.26 -0.29
C ILE A 176 49.74 -16.79 -0.01
N ALA A 177 49.99 -17.28 1.20
CA ALA A 177 51.29 -17.84 1.59
C ALA A 177 51.59 -19.17 0.88
N ALA A 178 50.58 -20.02 0.67
CA ALA A 178 50.73 -21.32 0.05
C ALA A 178 50.97 -21.25 -1.46
N ARG A 179 50.31 -20.32 -2.17
CA ARG A 179 50.33 -20.25 -3.65
C ARG A 179 50.41 -18.82 -4.16
N SER A 180 51.63 -18.34 -4.38
CA SER A 180 51.89 -16.93 -4.74
C SER A 180 51.56 -16.54 -6.19
N THR A 181 51.41 -17.49 -7.12
CA THR A 181 51.20 -17.21 -8.56
C THR A 181 49.80 -17.56 -9.06
N GLN A 182 48.83 -17.77 -8.17
CA GLN A 182 47.47 -18.09 -8.59
C GLN A 182 46.68 -16.85 -9.02
N PRO A 183 45.61 -17.03 -9.81
CA PRO A 183 44.62 -15.99 -10.04
C PRO A 183 44.00 -15.49 -8.73
N LEU A 184 43.71 -14.18 -8.63
CA LEU A 184 43.11 -13.57 -7.43
C LEU A 184 41.70 -14.09 -7.11
N ASP A 185 41.01 -14.57 -8.13
CA ASP A 185 39.62 -14.96 -8.04
C ASP A 185 39.38 -16.31 -7.37
N VAL A 186 40.33 -17.23 -7.51
CA VAL A 186 40.28 -18.57 -6.92
C VAL A 186 40.69 -18.60 -5.45
N ILE A 187 41.16 -17.48 -4.89
CA ILE A 187 41.51 -17.39 -3.46
C ILE A 187 40.21 -17.57 -2.65
N PRO A 188 40.10 -18.62 -1.83
CA PRO A 188 38.93 -18.86 -1.03
C PRO A 188 38.84 -17.81 0.07
N LEU A 189 37.62 -17.35 0.30
CA LEU A 189 37.30 -16.45 1.40
C LEU A 189 36.78 -17.22 2.62
N LEU A 190 35.84 -18.14 2.36
CA LEU A 190 35.12 -18.87 3.38
C LEU A 190 36.02 -19.92 4.03
N THR A 191 35.83 -20.10 5.34
CA THR A 191 36.40 -21.26 6.02
C THR A 191 35.82 -22.56 5.44
N PRO A 192 36.55 -23.69 5.48
CA PRO A 192 36.02 -24.98 5.01
C PRO A 192 34.70 -25.37 5.69
N GLY A 193 34.56 -25.06 6.99
CA GLY A 193 33.34 -25.32 7.75
C GLY A 193 32.16 -24.47 7.29
N GLU A 194 32.34 -23.15 7.13
CA GLU A 194 31.26 -22.28 6.64
C GLU A 194 30.89 -22.59 5.19
N ARG A 195 31.86 -22.89 4.34
CA ARG A 195 31.58 -23.33 2.96
C ARG A 195 30.72 -24.61 2.95
N HIS A 196 31.03 -25.58 3.80
CA HIS A 196 30.24 -26.81 3.93
C HIS A 196 28.84 -26.50 4.44
N GLN A 197 28.71 -25.61 5.43
CA GLN A 197 27.43 -25.20 5.98
C GLN A 197 26.52 -24.55 4.93
N LEU A 198 27.04 -23.57 4.18
CA LEU A 198 26.29 -22.84 3.16
C LEU A 198 25.89 -23.71 1.96
N LEU A 199 26.80 -24.57 1.50
CA LEU A 199 26.57 -25.34 0.26
C LEU A 199 25.91 -26.70 0.50
N VAL A 200 26.07 -27.28 1.70
CA VAL A 200 25.63 -28.64 2.00
C VAL A 200 24.66 -28.65 3.17
N GLU A 201 25.06 -28.25 4.40
CA GLU A 201 24.21 -28.46 5.59
C GLU A 201 22.85 -27.74 5.51
N TRP A 202 22.81 -26.50 5.04
CA TRP A 202 21.56 -25.75 4.91
C TRP A 202 20.75 -26.10 3.66
N ASN A 203 21.34 -26.90 2.76
CA ASN A 203 20.74 -27.37 1.53
C ASN A 203 20.56 -28.91 1.50
N ASP A 204 20.77 -29.59 2.63
CA ASP A 204 20.52 -31.02 2.79
C ASP A 204 19.01 -31.25 3.00
N THR A 205 18.25 -30.98 1.95
CA THR A 205 16.79 -31.04 1.92
C THR A 205 16.26 -32.28 1.22
N ALA A 206 17.14 -33.20 0.83
CA ALA A 206 16.77 -34.41 0.10
C ALA A 206 15.75 -35.23 0.90
N HIS A 207 14.62 -35.53 0.27
CA HIS A 207 13.52 -36.27 0.88
C HIS A 207 12.80 -37.11 -0.17
N ASP A 208 12.48 -38.35 0.20
CA ASP A 208 11.72 -39.23 -0.68
C ASP A 208 10.29 -38.68 -0.86
N TYR A 209 9.82 -38.67 -2.10
CA TYR A 209 8.43 -38.34 -2.47
C TYR A 209 7.96 -39.26 -3.58
N LEU A 210 6.68 -39.17 -3.99
CA LEU A 210 6.12 -39.99 -5.07
C LEU A 210 6.61 -39.57 -6.46
N GLN A 211 7.92 -39.70 -6.68
CA GLN A 211 8.57 -39.52 -7.97
C GLN A 211 7.87 -40.39 -9.02
N HIS A 212 7.79 -39.88 -10.25
CA HIS A 212 7.10 -40.52 -11.39
C HIS A 212 5.56 -40.47 -11.39
N HIS A 213 4.92 -39.81 -10.42
CA HIS A 213 3.48 -39.58 -10.46
C HIS A 213 3.12 -38.21 -11.04
N CYS A 214 1.97 -38.12 -11.70
CA CYS A 214 1.33 -36.86 -12.03
C CYS A 214 0.45 -36.38 -10.87
N ILE A 215 0.32 -35.06 -10.73
CA ILE A 215 -0.44 -34.44 -9.63
C ILE A 215 -1.90 -34.92 -9.54
N HIS A 216 -2.54 -35.22 -10.67
CA HIS A 216 -3.93 -35.69 -10.68
C HIS A 216 -4.09 -37.10 -10.08
N HIS A 217 -3.03 -37.92 -10.02
CA HIS A 217 -3.07 -39.21 -9.33
C HIS A 217 -3.20 -39.03 -7.81
N LEU A 218 -2.63 -37.96 -7.24
CA LEU A 218 -2.75 -37.66 -5.81
C LEU A 218 -4.19 -37.26 -5.49
N PHE A 219 -4.81 -36.45 -6.35
CA PHE A 219 -6.24 -36.14 -6.27
C PHE A 219 -7.11 -37.41 -6.38
N GLU A 220 -6.85 -38.29 -7.35
CA GLU A 220 -7.60 -39.55 -7.51
C GLU A 220 -7.49 -40.44 -6.27
N ALA A 221 -6.29 -40.55 -5.69
CA ALA A 221 -6.09 -41.30 -4.44
C ALA A 221 -6.85 -40.69 -3.25
N GLN A 222 -7.03 -39.37 -3.21
CA GLN A 222 -7.85 -38.71 -2.20
C GLN A 222 -9.35 -38.95 -2.43
N VAL A 223 -9.81 -38.95 -3.70
CA VAL A 223 -11.21 -39.26 -4.05
C VAL A 223 -11.60 -40.67 -3.57
N GLU A 224 -10.70 -41.64 -3.69
CA GLU A 224 -10.93 -43.00 -3.19
C GLU A 224 -11.03 -43.08 -1.66
N GLN A 225 -10.36 -42.18 -0.93
CA GLN A 225 -10.37 -42.14 0.53
C GLN A 225 -11.61 -41.45 1.09
N THR A 226 -12.05 -40.34 0.49
CA THR A 226 -13.16 -39.50 1.00
C THR A 226 -14.12 -39.06 -0.11
N PRO A 227 -14.83 -39.99 -0.78
CA PRO A 227 -15.64 -39.67 -1.96
C PRO A 227 -16.80 -38.70 -1.67
N ASP A 228 -17.43 -38.84 -0.51
CA ASP A 228 -18.61 -38.07 -0.09
C ASP A 228 -18.25 -36.71 0.55
N ALA A 229 -16.97 -36.43 0.81
CA ALA A 229 -16.54 -35.16 1.38
C ALA A 229 -16.67 -34.04 0.34
N ILE A 230 -16.96 -32.81 0.80
CA ILE A 230 -17.03 -31.63 -0.08
C ILE A 230 -15.61 -31.26 -0.53
N ALA A 231 -15.39 -31.23 -1.84
CA ALA A 231 -14.11 -30.89 -2.44
C ALA A 231 -14.02 -29.40 -2.78
N VAL A 232 -15.05 -28.83 -3.39
CA VAL A 232 -15.04 -27.42 -3.82
C VAL A 232 -16.37 -26.74 -3.52
N VAL A 233 -16.28 -25.49 -3.07
CA VAL A 233 -17.43 -24.61 -2.81
C VAL A 233 -17.21 -23.27 -3.50
N PHE A 234 -18.24 -22.79 -4.19
CA PHE A 234 -18.30 -21.43 -4.72
C PHE A 234 -19.75 -20.94 -4.63
N GLU A 235 -19.98 -19.88 -3.87
CA GLU A 235 -21.32 -19.37 -3.59
C GLU A 235 -22.26 -20.48 -3.07
N ASP A 236 -23.37 -20.75 -3.75
CA ASP A 236 -24.34 -21.78 -3.40
C ASP A 236 -24.01 -23.15 -4.03
N GLU A 237 -22.99 -23.24 -4.89
CA GLU A 237 -22.58 -24.48 -5.55
C GLU A 237 -21.52 -25.23 -4.75
N GLN A 238 -21.73 -26.54 -4.60
CA GLN A 238 -20.79 -27.44 -3.93
C GLN A 238 -20.66 -28.75 -4.71
N LEU A 239 -19.43 -29.24 -4.84
CA LEU A 239 -19.16 -30.57 -5.40
C LEU A 239 -18.41 -31.42 -4.37
N THR A 240 -18.82 -32.68 -4.23
CA THR A 240 -18.05 -33.69 -3.51
C THR A 240 -16.81 -34.09 -4.30
N TYR A 241 -15.85 -34.75 -3.65
CA TYR A 241 -14.69 -35.34 -4.32
C TYR A 241 -15.10 -36.30 -5.45
N GLU A 242 -16.10 -37.16 -5.20
CA GLU A 242 -16.61 -38.05 -6.24
C GLU A 242 -17.25 -37.28 -7.40
N ALA A 243 -18.11 -36.30 -7.12
CA ALA A 243 -18.79 -35.52 -8.16
C ALA A 243 -17.80 -34.73 -9.02
N LEU A 244 -16.82 -34.08 -8.40
CA LEU A 244 -15.75 -33.35 -9.08
C LEU A 244 -14.94 -34.31 -9.97
N ASN A 245 -14.58 -35.49 -9.45
CA ASN A 245 -13.81 -36.49 -10.20
C ASN A 245 -14.60 -37.03 -11.41
N GLN A 246 -15.88 -37.37 -11.23
CA GLN A 246 -16.71 -37.90 -12.30
C GLN A 246 -16.90 -36.87 -13.44
N GLN A 247 -17.16 -35.60 -13.10
CA GLN A 247 -17.25 -34.53 -14.10
C GLN A 247 -15.93 -34.30 -14.83
N ALA A 248 -14.81 -34.28 -14.09
CA ALA A 248 -13.48 -34.16 -14.68
C ALA A 248 -13.14 -35.33 -15.60
N ASN A 249 -13.52 -36.56 -15.25
CA ASN A 249 -13.32 -37.74 -16.08
C ASN A 249 -14.11 -37.66 -17.39
N GLN A 250 -15.38 -37.26 -17.33
CA GLN A 250 -16.21 -37.08 -18.52
C GLN A 250 -15.61 -36.07 -19.50
N LEU A 251 -15.18 -34.92 -18.96
CA LEU A 251 -14.52 -33.90 -19.75
C LEU A 251 -13.16 -34.38 -20.30
N ALA A 252 -12.38 -35.12 -19.51
CA ALA A 252 -11.11 -35.68 -19.94
C ALA A 252 -11.24 -36.67 -21.11
N HIS A 253 -12.24 -37.56 -21.07
CA HIS A 253 -12.56 -38.46 -22.20
C HIS A 253 -12.90 -37.66 -23.46
N GLN A 254 -13.67 -36.58 -23.32
CA GLN A 254 -13.98 -35.71 -24.45
C GLN A 254 -12.73 -35.00 -24.98
N LEU A 255 -11.88 -34.46 -24.11
CA LEU A 255 -10.61 -33.84 -24.50
C LEU A 255 -9.70 -34.83 -25.24
N GLN A 256 -9.64 -36.10 -24.82
CA GLN A 256 -8.91 -37.13 -25.55
C GLN A 256 -9.50 -37.41 -26.95
N ASN A 257 -10.82 -37.32 -27.13
CA ASN A 257 -11.46 -37.42 -28.44
C ASN A 257 -11.14 -36.21 -29.33
N LEU A 258 -10.90 -35.04 -28.73
CA LEU A 258 -10.45 -33.82 -29.41
C LEU A 258 -8.94 -33.80 -29.69
N GLY A 259 -8.22 -34.87 -29.33
CA GLY A 259 -6.79 -35.01 -29.62
C GLY A 259 -5.85 -34.53 -28.52
N VAL A 260 -6.35 -34.23 -27.32
CA VAL A 260 -5.50 -33.92 -26.16
C VAL A 260 -4.71 -35.17 -25.74
N ARG A 261 -3.40 -34.98 -25.56
CA ARG A 261 -2.36 -36.00 -25.29
C ARG A 261 -1.25 -35.33 -24.45
N PRO A 262 -0.26 -36.10 -23.94
CA PRO A 262 0.94 -35.55 -23.30
C PRO A 262 1.52 -34.33 -24.02
N ASP A 263 1.80 -33.27 -23.25
CA ASP A 263 2.37 -31.98 -23.67
C ASP A 263 1.51 -31.10 -24.61
N ILE A 264 0.28 -31.51 -24.94
CA ILE A 264 -0.67 -30.62 -25.64
C ILE A 264 -1.20 -29.55 -24.69
N LEU A 265 -1.09 -28.29 -25.10
CA LEU A 265 -1.56 -27.13 -24.35
C LEU A 265 -3.04 -26.85 -24.65
N VAL A 266 -3.84 -26.82 -23.58
CA VAL A 266 -5.27 -26.52 -23.61
C VAL A 266 -5.53 -25.22 -22.87
N GLY A 267 -6.13 -24.24 -23.55
CA GLY A 267 -6.49 -22.96 -22.95
C GLY A 267 -7.74 -23.12 -22.09
N ILE A 268 -7.78 -22.43 -20.94
CA ILE A 268 -9.00 -22.28 -20.15
C ILE A 268 -9.35 -20.79 -20.06
N TYR A 269 -10.50 -20.41 -20.61
CA TYR A 269 -11.05 -19.06 -20.58
C TYR A 269 -12.44 -19.08 -19.89
N LEU A 270 -12.42 -19.12 -18.57
CA LEU A 270 -13.60 -19.25 -17.70
C LEU A 270 -13.53 -18.24 -16.56
N GLU A 271 -14.71 -17.86 -16.04
CA GLU A 271 -14.82 -17.17 -14.77
C GLU A 271 -14.67 -18.16 -13.59
N LYS A 272 -14.37 -17.62 -12.40
CA LYS A 272 -14.19 -18.44 -11.19
C LYS A 272 -15.49 -19.19 -10.89
N SER A 273 -15.41 -20.52 -10.86
CA SER A 273 -16.54 -21.44 -10.64
C SER A 273 -16.01 -22.86 -10.38
N PRO A 274 -16.84 -23.81 -9.90
CA PRO A 274 -16.43 -25.21 -9.79
C PRO A 274 -16.03 -25.83 -11.16
N ALA A 275 -16.63 -25.36 -12.26
CA ALA A 275 -16.30 -25.79 -13.62
C ALA A 275 -14.84 -25.50 -14.01
N LEU A 276 -14.22 -24.49 -13.39
CA LEU A 276 -12.80 -24.20 -13.55
C LEU A 276 -11.93 -25.37 -13.06
N LEU A 277 -12.23 -25.91 -11.88
CA LEU A 277 -11.49 -27.04 -11.28
C LEU A 277 -11.75 -28.33 -12.06
N VAL A 278 -13.00 -28.55 -12.51
CA VAL A 278 -13.35 -29.65 -13.42
C VAL A 278 -12.46 -29.59 -14.68
N SER A 279 -12.29 -28.40 -15.27
CA SER A 279 -11.48 -28.20 -16.48
C SER A 279 -10.00 -28.49 -16.26
N ILE A 280 -9.43 -27.99 -15.16
CA ILE A 280 -8.02 -28.23 -14.80
C ILE A 280 -7.78 -29.72 -14.64
N LEU A 281 -8.56 -30.38 -13.78
CA LEU A 281 -8.41 -31.82 -13.53
C LEU A 281 -8.64 -32.64 -14.80
N ALA A 282 -9.60 -32.26 -15.64
CA ALA A 282 -9.89 -32.94 -16.89
C ALA A 282 -8.72 -32.87 -17.88
N ILE A 283 -8.08 -31.71 -18.02
CA ILE A 283 -6.91 -31.52 -18.89
C ILE A 283 -5.76 -32.41 -18.40
N LEU A 284 -5.46 -32.36 -17.10
CA LEU A 284 -4.38 -33.13 -16.50
C LEU A 284 -4.63 -34.65 -16.65
N LYS A 285 -5.87 -35.11 -16.43
CA LYS A 285 -6.30 -36.52 -16.61
C LYS A 285 -6.27 -36.96 -18.08
N ALA A 286 -6.58 -36.06 -19.01
CA ALA A 286 -6.45 -36.33 -20.45
C ALA A 286 -4.98 -36.44 -20.89
N GLY A 287 -4.05 -35.98 -20.05
CA GLY A 287 -2.61 -35.94 -20.27
C GLY A 287 -2.10 -34.60 -20.80
N GLY A 288 -2.97 -33.61 -21.03
CA GLY A 288 -2.56 -32.28 -21.48
C GLY A 288 -2.05 -31.41 -20.34
N ALA A 289 -1.59 -30.21 -20.70
CA ALA A 289 -1.25 -29.15 -19.75
C ALA A 289 -2.13 -27.92 -19.99
N TYR A 290 -2.55 -27.25 -18.92
CA TYR A 290 -3.45 -26.12 -19.05
C TYR A 290 -2.71 -24.79 -19.18
N VAL A 291 -3.32 -23.85 -19.90
CA VAL A 291 -2.91 -22.45 -20.01
C VAL A 291 -4.05 -21.58 -19.47
N PRO A 292 -3.89 -20.94 -18.30
CA PRO A 292 -4.93 -20.10 -17.75
C PRO A 292 -5.03 -18.77 -18.52
N LEU A 293 -6.24 -18.39 -18.91
CA LEU A 293 -6.54 -17.15 -19.61
C LEU A 293 -7.58 -16.36 -18.79
N ASP A 294 -7.13 -15.29 -18.14
CA ASP A 294 -8.00 -14.43 -17.34
C ASP A 294 -8.98 -13.64 -18.24
N THR A 295 -10.28 -13.78 -17.99
CA THR A 295 -11.34 -13.11 -18.78
C THR A 295 -11.32 -11.59 -18.70
N ARG A 296 -10.54 -11.03 -17.77
CA ARG A 296 -10.38 -9.58 -17.58
C ARG A 296 -9.14 -9.02 -18.27
N TYR A 297 -8.27 -9.87 -18.82
CA TYR A 297 -7.13 -9.38 -19.59
C TYR A 297 -7.61 -8.75 -20.90
N PRO A 298 -6.90 -7.72 -21.41
CA PRO A 298 -7.21 -7.16 -22.71
C PRO A 298 -7.16 -8.22 -23.81
N GLN A 299 -8.02 -8.07 -24.82
CA GLN A 299 -8.14 -9.04 -25.93
C GLN A 299 -6.81 -9.28 -26.64
N GLU A 300 -5.99 -8.23 -26.82
CA GLU A 300 -4.66 -8.36 -27.43
C GLU A 300 -3.73 -9.27 -26.63
N ARG A 301 -3.78 -9.20 -25.28
CA ARG A 301 -2.98 -10.06 -24.41
C ARG A 301 -3.43 -11.51 -24.48
N ILE A 302 -4.75 -11.74 -24.50
CA ILE A 302 -5.30 -13.10 -24.68
C ILE A 302 -4.93 -13.68 -26.04
N ALA A 303 -5.04 -12.88 -27.11
CA ALA A 303 -4.65 -13.30 -28.46
C ALA A 303 -3.16 -13.67 -28.53
N TYR A 304 -2.28 -12.86 -27.91
CA TYR A 304 -0.86 -13.17 -27.81
C TYR A 304 -0.62 -14.49 -27.07
N MET A 305 -1.24 -14.69 -25.90
CA MET A 305 -1.06 -15.91 -25.11
C MET A 305 -1.55 -17.15 -25.86
N LEU A 306 -2.69 -17.08 -26.55
CA LEU A 306 -3.21 -18.16 -27.38
C LEU A 306 -2.24 -18.53 -28.51
N ALA A 307 -1.68 -17.52 -29.18
CA ALA A 307 -0.75 -17.71 -30.28
C ALA A 307 0.62 -18.26 -29.82
N ASP A 308 1.23 -17.65 -28.79
CA ASP A 308 2.53 -18.05 -28.25
C ASP A 308 2.47 -19.47 -27.64
N ALA A 309 1.38 -19.80 -26.94
CA ALA A 309 1.14 -21.14 -26.42
C ALA A 309 0.70 -22.15 -27.49
N THR A 310 0.40 -21.70 -28.71
CA THR A 310 -0.09 -22.56 -29.81
C THR A 310 -1.27 -23.43 -29.34
N VAL A 311 -2.25 -22.80 -28.67
CA VAL A 311 -3.39 -23.50 -28.07
C VAL A 311 -4.22 -24.20 -29.14
N THR A 312 -4.45 -25.50 -28.98
CA THR A 312 -5.19 -26.32 -29.94
C THR A 312 -6.65 -26.54 -29.56
N VAL A 313 -6.93 -26.60 -28.26
CA VAL A 313 -8.28 -26.73 -27.68
C VAL A 313 -8.45 -25.62 -26.65
N LEU A 314 -9.60 -24.96 -26.68
CA LEU A 314 -9.95 -23.89 -25.76
C LEU A 314 -11.25 -24.22 -25.04
N ILE A 315 -11.22 -24.27 -23.71
CA ILE A 315 -12.39 -24.49 -22.87
C ILE A 315 -12.95 -23.13 -22.45
N SER A 316 -14.25 -22.91 -22.69
CA SER A 316 -14.94 -21.69 -22.26
C SER A 316 -16.42 -21.97 -21.95
N GLN A 317 -17.19 -20.90 -21.73
CA GLN A 317 -18.62 -20.90 -21.45
C GLN A 317 -19.31 -19.78 -22.24
N GLN A 318 -20.61 -19.91 -22.53
CA GLN A 318 -21.32 -19.04 -23.46
C GLN A 318 -21.24 -17.56 -23.09
N SER A 319 -21.26 -17.23 -21.79
CA SER A 319 -21.19 -15.85 -21.28
C SER A 319 -19.85 -15.16 -21.55
N CYS A 320 -18.76 -15.93 -21.69
CA CYS A 320 -17.41 -15.42 -21.90
C CYS A 320 -17.07 -15.22 -23.40
N LEU A 321 -17.76 -15.92 -24.30
CA LEU A 321 -17.45 -15.91 -25.74
C LEU A 321 -17.50 -14.53 -26.38
N ARG A 322 -18.34 -13.61 -25.87
CA ARG A 322 -18.50 -12.25 -26.39
C ARG A 322 -17.22 -11.41 -26.35
N PHE A 323 -16.28 -11.74 -25.46
CA PHE A 323 -15.04 -10.98 -25.24
C PHE A 323 -13.80 -11.73 -25.71
N LEU A 324 -13.97 -12.96 -26.21
CA LEU A 324 -12.87 -13.79 -26.66
C LEU A 324 -12.37 -13.27 -28.03
N PRO A 325 -11.06 -13.05 -28.22
CA PRO A 325 -10.52 -12.64 -29.51
C PRO A 325 -10.62 -13.78 -30.54
N ASP A 326 -10.50 -13.44 -31.83
CA ASP A 326 -10.44 -14.44 -32.90
C ASP A 326 -9.25 -15.41 -32.68
N HIS A 327 -9.51 -16.71 -32.85
CA HIS A 327 -8.51 -17.76 -32.63
C HIS A 327 -8.76 -18.99 -33.51
N ASP A 328 -7.71 -19.79 -33.73
CA ASP A 328 -7.77 -21.04 -34.50
C ASP A 328 -8.04 -22.28 -33.63
N ALA A 329 -8.05 -22.13 -32.30
CA ALA A 329 -8.28 -23.23 -31.37
C ALA A 329 -9.69 -23.82 -31.51
N GLN A 330 -9.82 -25.14 -31.33
CA GLN A 330 -11.12 -25.79 -31.25
C GLN A 330 -11.80 -25.43 -29.92
N LEU A 331 -12.89 -24.66 -30.01
CA LEU A 331 -13.66 -24.24 -28.85
C LEU A 331 -14.54 -25.38 -28.31
N LEU A 332 -14.47 -25.62 -27.01
CA LEU A 332 -15.35 -26.51 -26.25
C LEU A 332 -16.09 -25.68 -25.20
N CYS A 333 -17.41 -25.59 -25.32
CA CYS A 333 -18.23 -24.72 -24.49
C CYS A 333 -19.00 -25.54 -23.45
N LEU A 334 -18.60 -25.49 -22.17
CA LEU A 334 -19.05 -26.44 -21.14
C LEU A 334 -20.56 -26.48 -20.91
N ASP A 335 -21.24 -25.35 -21.08
CA ASP A 335 -22.67 -25.15 -20.84
C ASP A 335 -23.56 -25.49 -22.05
N THR A 336 -22.99 -25.61 -23.25
CA THR A 336 -23.75 -25.92 -24.48
C THR A 336 -23.38 -27.26 -25.10
N ASP A 337 -22.14 -27.72 -24.93
CA ASP A 337 -21.68 -28.99 -25.48
C ASP A 337 -22.10 -30.19 -24.62
N GLN A 338 -23.26 -30.78 -24.93
CA GLN A 338 -23.74 -32.01 -24.26
C GLN A 338 -22.90 -33.26 -24.56
N ALA A 339 -21.88 -33.17 -25.42
CA ALA A 339 -21.04 -34.31 -25.78
C ALA A 339 -20.26 -34.84 -24.57
N CYS A 340 -19.83 -33.97 -23.64
CA CYS A 340 -19.11 -34.38 -22.43
C CYS A 340 -19.98 -35.23 -21.49
N LEU A 341 -21.26 -34.88 -21.31
CA LEU A 341 -22.20 -35.57 -20.42
C LEU A 341 -22.49 -37.02 -20.82
N LYS A 342 -22.14 -37.41 -22.06
CA LYS A 342 -22.31 -38.76 -22.59
C LYS A 342 -21.07 -39.65 -22.42
N GLN A 343 -19.96 -39.08 -21.95
CA GLN A 343 -18.71 -39.81 -21.75
C GLN A 343 -18.74 -40.64 -20.45
N PRO A 344 -17.85 -41.65 -20.31
CA PRO A 344 -17.70 -42.41 -19.08
C PRO A 344 -17.28 -41.51 -17.90
N THR A 345 -17.75 -41.84 -16.71
CA THR A 345 -17.39 -41.16 -15.45
C THR A 345 -16.18 -41.78 -14.75
N THR A 346 -15.65 -42.89 -15.28
CA THR A 346 -14.50 -43.62 -14.72
C THR A 346 -13.18 -42.95 -15.07
N ASN A 347 -12.19 -43.05 -14.16
CA ASN A 347 -10.84 -42.56 -14.40
C ASN A 347 -10.26 -43.13 -15.70
N LEU A 348 -9.44 -42.31 -16.36
CA LEU A 348 -8.80 -42.67 -17.62
C LEU A 348 -7.58 -43.55 -17.35
N THR A 349 -7.14 -44.28 -18.38
CA THR A 349 -5.81 -44.91 -18.31
C THR A 349 -4.75 -43.80 -18.40
N PRO A 350 -3.79 -43.74 -17.45
CA PRO A 350 -2.74 -42.72 -17.46
C PRO A 350 -1.99 -42.71 -18.79
N SER A 351 -1.82 -41.51 -19.36
CA SER A 351 -1.06 -41.31 -20.60
C SER A 351 0.11 -40.35 -20.44
N ALA A 352 0.05 -39.44 -19.46
CA ALA A 352 1.14 -38.56 -19.07
C ALA A 352 2.05 -39.23 -18.02
N THR A 353 3.27 -38.70 -17.94
CA THR A 353 4.31 -39.06 -16.97
C THR A 353 4.72 -37.83 -16.17
N ALA A 354 5.50 -38.01 -15.10
CA ALA A 354 5.96 -36.91 -14.25
C ALA A 354 6.82 -35.86 -15.01
N ASP A 355 7.47 -36.27 -16.10
CA ASP A 355 8.31 -35.39 -16.92
C ASP A 355 7.49 -34.47 -17.84
N ASN A 356 6.20 -34.77 -18.06
CA ASN A 356 5.33 -33.94 -18.89
C ASN A 356 4.89 -32.68 -18.17
N ARG A 357 4.53 -31.65 -18.94
CA ARG A 357 4.00 -30.39 -18.42
C ARG A 357 2.68 -30.62 -17.66
N ALA A 358 2.52 -29.92 -16.55
CA ALA A 358 1.25 -29.78 -15.85
C ALA A 358 0.54 -28.49 -16.29
N TYR A 359 1.27 -27.38 -16.39
CA TYR A 359 0.71 -26.09 -16.80
C TYR A 359 1.76 -25.17 -17.43
N VAL A 360 1.26 -24.15 -18.12
CA VAL A 360 2.06 -23.00 -18.56
C VAL A 360 1.39 -21.71 -18.07
N ILE A 361 2.07 -20.98 -17.19
CA ILE A 361 1.58 -19.69 -16.66
C ILE A 361 2.43 -18.56 -17.24
N TYR A 362 1.76 -17.53 -17.76
CA TYR A 362 2.44 -16.37 -18.32
C TYR A 362 2.77 -15.34 -17.25
N THR A 363 4.03 -14.91 -17.24
CA THR A 363 4.51 -13.81 -16.40
C THR A 363 4.99 -12.63 -17.27
N SER A 364 5.09 -11.44 -16.69
CA SER A 364 5.68 -10.28 -17.36
C SER A 364 7.12 -10.56 -17.81
N GLY A 365 7.47 -10.15 -19.03
CA GLY A 365 8.80 -10.36 -19.60
C GLY A 365 9.60 -9.06 -19.72
N SER A 366 10.92 -9.14 -19.50
CA SER A 366 11.84 -7.99 -19.58
C SER A 366 11.96 -7.38 -20.99
N THR A 367 11.60 -8.13 -22.03
CA THR A 367 11.55 -7.66 -23.44
C THR A 367 10.19 -7.04 -23.82
N GLY A 368 9.29 -6.85 -22.85
CA GLY A 368 7.98 -6.26 -23.01
C GLY A 368 6.88 -7.15 -23.59
N GLN A 369 7.14 -8.46 -23.74
CA GLN A 369 6.12 -9.45 -24.09
C GLN A 369 6.01 -10.50 -22.97
N PRO A 370 4.81 -10.98 -22.62
CA PRO A 370 4.64 -12.03 -21.61
C PRO A 370 5.42 -13.30 -21.97
N LYS A 371 6.00 -13.97 -20.97
CA LYS A 371 6.76 -15.22 -21.11
C LYS A 371 6.02 -16.37 -20.41
N GLY A 372 5.78 -17.46 -21.12
CA GLY A 372 5.16 -18.67 -20.56
C GLY A 372 6.16 -19.50 -19.78
N VAL A 373 5.93 -19.72 -18.48
CA VAL A 373 6.72 -20.61 -17.63
C VAL A 373 6.09 -21.99 -17.63
N ALA A 374 6.82 -22.99 -18.14
CA ALA A 374 6.33 -24.36 -18.23
C ALA A 374 6.74 -25.19 -17.01
N VAL A 375 5.78 -25.59 -16.20
CA VAL A 375 6.00 -26.38 -14.98
C VAL A 375 5.61 -27.84 -15.23
N GLY A 376 6.47 -28.75 -14.81
CA GLY A 376 6.27 -30.20 -14.94
C GLY A 376 5.43 -30.77 -13.80
N HIS A 377 4.90 -31.98 -14.02
CA HIS A 377 4.20 -32.71 -12.97
C HIS A 377 5.10 -33.05 -11.78
N ASP A 378 6.35 -33.47 -12.01
CA ASP A 378 7.29 -33.83 -10.94
C ASP A 378 7.56 -32.66 -9.99
N SER A 379 7.82 -31.46 -10.53
CA SER A 379 8.05 -30.25 -9.75
C SER A 379 6.85 -29.88 -8.88
N LEU A 380 5.62 -30.03 -9.41
CA LEU A 380 4.40 -29.75 -8.68
C LEU A 380 4.09 -30.80 -7.61
N VAL A 381 4.38 -32.08 -7.88
CA VAL A 381 4.26 -33.15 -6.88
C VAL A 381 5.27 -32.94 -5.75
N ASN A 382 6.51 -32.57 -6.07
CA ASN A 382 7.50 -32.21 -5.06
C ASN A 382 7.03 -31.04 -4.19
N ALA A 383 6.53 -29.96 -4.81
CA ALA A 383 6.00 -28.82 -4.09
C ALA A 383 4.86 -29.22 -3.12
N TYR A 384 3.94 -30.09 -3.55
CA TYR A 384 2.91 -30.64 -2.66
C TYR A 384 3.48 -31.34 -1.42
N PHE A 385 4.45 -32.25 -1.60
CA PHE A 385 5.05 -32.94 -0.45
C PHE A 385 5.86 -31.99 0.45
N GLY A 386 6.46 -30.94 -0.13
CA GLY A 386 7.09 -29.86 0.63
C GLY A 386 6.09 -29.12 1.52
N TRP A 387 4.93 -28.72 0.99
CA TRP A 387 3.88 -28.07 1.76
C TRP A 387 3.20 -29.02 2.75
N GLU A 388 2.94 -30.27 2.38
CA GLU A 388 2.31 -31.27 3.25
C GLU A 388 3.11 -31.44 4.54
N ASP A 389 4.44 -31.58 4.45
CA ASP A 389 5.32 -31.70 5.62
C ASP A 389 5.46 -30.36 6.37
N ALA A 390 5.82 -29.29 5.66
CA ALA A 390 6.07 -28.00 6.28
C ALA A 390 4.82 -27.41 6.95
N TYR A 391 3.67 -27.47 6.29
CA TYR A 391 2.42 -26.86 6.75
C TYR A 391 1.54 -27.85 7.49
N ARG A 392 1.90 -29.15 7.48
CA ARG A 392 1.13 -30.24 8.12
C ARG A 392 -0.30 -30.27 7.62
N LEU A 393 -0.49 -30.19 6.30
CA LEU A 393 -1.78 -29.94 5.68
C LEU A 393 -2.85 -30.95 6.10
N LYS A 394 -2.57 -32.27 6.07
CA LYS A 394 -3.54 -33.29 6.51
C LYS A 394 -3.97 -33.18 7.98
N GLU A 395 -3.15 -32.57 8.83
CA GLU A 395 -3.41 -32.44 10.27
C GLU A 395 -4.04 -31.09 10.62
N GLN A 396 -3.70 -30.05 9.87
CA GLN A 396 -4.00 -28.65 10.20
C GLN A 396 -5.03 -28.02 9.26
N THR A 397 -5.34 -28.64 8.12
CA THR A 397 -6.15 -28.03 7.08
C THR A 397 -7.35 -28.91 6.74
N SER A 398 -8.55 -28.40 7.00
CA SER A 398 -9.81 -28.99 6.58
C SER A 398 -10.54 -28.12 5.56
N SER A 399 -10.26 -26.83 5.51
CA SER A 399 -10.93 -25.86 4.64
C SER A 399 -9.96 -24.75 4.23
N HIS A 400 -9.62 -24.72 2.93
CA HIS A 400 -8.63 -23.80 2.35
C HIS A 400 -9.32 -22.72 1.52
N LEU A 401 -8.98 -21.44 1.75
CA LEU A 401 -9.53 -20.32 0.98
C LEU A 401 -8.66 -19.98 -0.24
N GLN A 402 -9.29 -19.96 -1.41
CA GLN A 402 -8.66 -19.63 -2.70
C GLN A 402 -9.02 -18.20 -3.12
N MET A 403 -8.02 -17.30 -3.12
CA MET A 403 -8.22 -15.88 -3.46
C MET A 403 -7.54 -15.46 -4.76
N ALA A 404 -6.36 -16.02 -5.04
CA ALA A 404 -5.53 -15.67 -6.19
C ALA A 404 -6.29 -15.74 -7.53
N SER A 405 -5.84 -14.93 -8.51
CA SER A 405 -6.33 -15.07 -9.88
C SER A 405 -5.91 -16.42 -10.46
N PHE A 406 -6.74 -17.01 -11.30
CA PHE A 406 -6.44 -18.26 -12.02
C PHE A 406 -5.18 -18.15 -12.90
N SER A 407 -4.84 -16.95 -13.37
CA SER A 407 -3.59 -16.72 -14.13
C SER A 407 -2.34 -16.57 -13.24
N PHE A 408 -2.46 -16.75 -11.93
CA PHE A 408 -1.34 -16.78 -10.99
C PHE A 408 -1.13 -18.21 -10.49
N ASP A 409 0.14 -18.58 -10.34
CA ASP A 409 0.57 -19.90 -9.90
C ASP A 409 0.14 -20.21 -8.45
N VAL A 410 -0.05 -19.20 -7.60
CA VAL A 410 -0.66 -19.33 -6.27
C VAL A 410 -2.05 -20.01 -6.31
N PHE A 411 -2.86 -19.75 -7.34
CA PHE A 411 -4.14 -20.48 -7.52
C PHE A 411 -3.89 -21.99 -7.65
N THR A 412 -2.82 -22.36 -8.35
CA THR A 412 -2.41 -23.76 -8.51
C THR A 412 -1.96 -24.36 -7.19
N GLY A 413 -1.19 -23.60 -6.39
CA GLY A 413 -0.82 -23.98 -5.04
C GLY A 413 -2.03 -24.23 -4.15
N ASP A 414 -3.02 -23.33 -4.15
CA ASP A 414 -4.22 -23.44 -3.33
C ASP A 414 -5.02 -24.71 -3.61
N TRP A 415 -5.34 -25.01 -4.88
CA TRP A 415 -6.12 -26.21 -5.18
C TRP A 415 -5.32 -27.49 -4.94
N VAL A 416 -4.01 -27.48 -5.17
CA VAL A 416 -3.15 -28.64 -4.91
C VAL A 416 -3.08 -28.92 -3.41
N ARG A 417 -2.76 -27.91 -2.59
CA ARG A 417 -2.69 -28.03 -1.13
C ARG A 417 -4.02 -28.51 -0.55
N ALA A 418 -5.15 -27.99 -1.04
CA ALA A 418 -6.46 -28.37 -0.54
C ALA A 418 -6.88 -29.77 -1.00
N LEU A 419 -6.94 -29.99 -2.32
CA LEU A 419 -7.57 -31.19 -2.88
C LEU A 419 -6.69 -32.44 -2.77
N CYS A 420 -5.37 -32.32 -2.70
CA CYS A 420 -4.48 -33.47 -2.53
C CYS A 420 -4.32 -33.88 -1.05
N SER A 421 -4.64 -33.00 -0.09
CA SER A 421 -4.63 -33.30 1.34
C SER A 421 -5.98 -33.75 1.90
N GLY A 422 -7.06 -33.63 1.11
CA GLY A 422 -8.42 -34.00 1.52
C GLY A 422 -9.26 -32.85 2.07
N ALA A 423 -8.72 -31.63 2.08
CA ALA A 423 -9.43 -30.43 2.51
C ALA A 423 -10.46 -29.95 1.47
N LYS A 424 -11.42 -29.15 1.93
CA LYS A 424 -12.38 -28.44 1.08
C LYS A 424 -11.72 -27.17 0.53
N LEU A 425 -11.76 -26.95 -0.79
CA LEU A 425 -11.33 -25.70 -1.43
C LEU A 425 -12.51 -24.73 -1.56
N VAL A 426 -12.40 -23.54 -0.97
CA VAL A 426 -13.42 -22.50 -1.03
C VAL A 426 -12.97 -21.39 -1.97
N LEU A 427 -13.67 -21.23 -3.08
CA LEU A 427 -13.38 -20.20 -4.06
C LEU A 427 -13.93 -18.84 -3.57
N CYS A 428 -13.06 -17.87 -3.35
CA CYS A 428 -13.45 -16.53 -2.91
C CYS A 428 -13.86 -15.65 -4.10
N PRO A 429 -15.08 -15.06 -4.10
CA PRO A 429 -15.44 -14.00 -5.03
C PRO A 429 -14.46 -12.83 -4.94
N ARG A 430 -14.07 -12.25 -6.07
CA ARG A 430 -13.01 -11.23 -6.09
C ARG A 430 -13.42 -9.97 -5.33
N GLU A 431 -14.68 -9.60 -5.44
CA GLU A 431 -15.30 -8.47 -4.75
C GLU A 431 -15.13 -8.54 -3.24
N PHE A 432 -15.01 -9.73 -2.65
CA PHE A 432 -14.81 -9.88 -1.20
C PHE A 432 -13.38 -9.51 -0.80
N LEU A 433 -12.40 -9.62 -1.70
CA LEU A 433 -11.04 -9.10 -1.46
C LEU A 433 -11.04 -7.57 -1.27
N LEU A 434 -12.14 -6.93 -1.69
CA LEU A 434 -12.38 -5.50 -1.62
C LEU A 434 -13.47 -5.18 -0.58
N ASP A 435 -13.89 -6.14 0.25
CA ASP A 435 -14.88 -5.95 1.31
C ASP A 435 -14.54 -6.88 2.48
N ALA A 436 -13.81 -6.32 3.46
CA ALA A 436 -13.32 -7.08 4.62
C ALA A 436 -14.45 -7.73 5.44
N GLU A 437 -15.65 -7.14 5.48
CA GLU A 437 -16.81 -7.70 6.18
C GLU A 437 -17.33 -8.96 5.47
N GLN A 438 -17.47 -8.91 4.15
CA GLN A 438 -17.89 -10.07 3.36
C GLN A 438 -16.83 -11.18 3.36
N LEU A 439 -15.55 -10.81 3.27
CA LEU A 439 -14.44 -11.76 3.37
C LEU A 439 -14.41 -12.45 4.74
N TYR A 440 -14.50 -11.69 5.83
CA TYR A 440 -14.59 -12.26 7.18
C TYR A 440 -15.81 -13.18 7.33
N SER A 441 -16.97 -12.76 6.81
CA SER A 441 -18.20 -13.55 6.84
C SER A 441 -18.05 -14.87 6.09
N LEU A 442 -17.39 -14.88 4.93
CA LEU A 442 -17.07 -16.10 4.18
C LEU A 442 -16.12 -17.01 4.98
N ILE A 443 -15.05 -16.44 5.55
CA ILE A 443 -14.07 -17.17 6.37
C ILE A 443 -14.75 -17.91 7.53
N CYS A 444 -15.63 -17.22 8.25
CA CYS A 444 -16.39 -17.79 9.36
C CYS A 444 -17.43 -18.82 8.90
N ARG A 445 -18.20 -18.50 7.85
CA ARG A 445 -19.28 -19.39 7.35
C ARG A 445 -18.73 -20.72 6.87
N GLU A 446 -17.63 -20.68 6.12
CA GLU A 446 -17.03 -21.88 5.53
C GLU A 446 -16.00 -22.57 6.44
N ALA A 447 -15.83 -22.03 7.66
CA ALA A 447 -14.87 -22.49 8.66
C ALA A 447 -13.46 -22.66 8.07
N ILE A 448 -12.98 -21.63 7.36
CA ILE A 448 -11.64 -21.63 6.76
C ILE A 448 -10.60 -21.75 7.87
N ASP A 449 -9.70 -22.71 7.77
CA ASP A 449 -8.60 -22.92 8.72
C ASP A 449 -7.21 -22.79 8.08
N CYS A 450 -7.15 -22.73 6.75
CA CYS A 450 -5.94 -22.42 5.98
C CYS A 450 -6.23 -21.37 4.89
N ALA A 451 -5.36 -20.38 4.76
CA ALA A 451 -5.45 -19.40 3.69
C ALA A 451 -4.09 -18.78 3.38
N GLU A 452 -3.85 -18.50 2.10
CA GLU A 452 -2.70 -17.73 1.66
C GLU A 452 -3.12 -16.32 1.26
N PHE A 453 -2.57 -15.32 1.94
CA PHE A 453 -2.83 -13.90 1.70
C PHE A 453 -1.60 -13.19 1.13
N VAL A 454 -1.86 -12.20 0.29
CA VAL A 454 -0.92 -11.10 0.10
C VAL A 454 -1.03 -10.17 1.32
N PRO A 455 0.07 -9.72 1.95
CA PRO A 455 0.04 -8.87 3.13
C PRO A 455 -0.92 -7.68 3.04
N ALA A 456 -1.01 -7.02 1.88
CA ALA A 456 -1.93 -5.89 1.67
C ALA A 456 -3.42 -6.25 1.87
N VAL A 457 -3.84 -7.45 1.44
CA VAL A 457 -5.22 -7.92 1.63
C VAL A 457 -5.45 -8.25 3.11
N PHE A 458 -4.47 -8.90 3.76
CA PHE A 458 -4.59 -9.26 5.16
C PHE A 458 -4.60 -8.03 6.08
N ARG A 459 -3.83 -6.98 5.78
CA ARG A 459 -3.90 -5.67 6.50
C ARG A 459 -5.31 -5.09 6.49
N SER A 460 -5.97 -5.10 5.33
CA SER A 460 -7.36 -4.61 5.23
C SER A 460 -8.33 -5.44 6.07
N LEU A 461 -8.14 -6.76 6.13
CA LEU A 461 -8.94 -7.64 6.97
C LEU A 461 -8.63 -7.39 8.45
N PHE A 462 -7.36 -7.26 8.81
CA PHE A 462 -6.85 -6.99 10.14
C PHE A 462 -7.42 -5.70 10.74
N ASP A 463 -7.42 -4.60 9.97
CA ASP A 463 -8.01 -3.32 10.40
C ASP A 463 -9.51 -3.45 10.71
N TYR A 464 -10.22 -4.23 9.90
CA TYR A 464 -11.64 -4.54 10.12
C TYR A 464 -11.83 -5.38 11.39
N LEU A 465 -10.99 -6.39 11.62
CA LEU A 465 -11.05 -7.24 12.81
C LEU A 465 -10.85 -6.43 14.09
N ILE A 466 -9.83 -5.56 14.13
CA ILE A 466 -9.58 -4.68 15.28
C ILE A 466 -10.77 -3.75 15.53
N SER A 467 -11.25 -3.09 14.48
CA SER A 467 -12.30 -2.06 14.60
C SER A 467 -13.63 -2.62 15.11
N ASN A 468 -13.84 -3.93 14.97
CA ASN A 468 -15.08 -4.62 15.35
C ASN A 468 -14.89 -5.62 16.51
N ASP A 469 -13.72 -5.65 17.16
CA ASP A 469 -13.39 -6.60 18.24
C ASP A 469 -13.60 -8.08 17.85
N LEU A 470 -13.17 -8.43 16.62
CA LEU A 470 -13.27 -9.77 16.03
C LEU A 470 -11.90 -10.45 16.01
N THR A 471 -11.89 -11.79 15.92
CA THR A 471 -10.64 -12.59 15.87
C THR A 471 -10.70 -13.67 14.81
N LEU A 472 -9.53 -14.17 14.42
CA LEU A 472 -9.37 -15.37 13.57
C LEU A 472 -8.68 -16.50 14.34
N SER A 473 -9.01 -16.63 15.62
CA SER A 473 -8.35 -17.56 16.56
C SER A 473 -8.56 -19.04 16.25
N PHE A 474 -9.46 -19.36 15.31
CA PHE A 474 -9.73 -20.72 14.83
C PHE A 474 -8.92 -21.08 13.57
N MET A 475 -8.22 -20.13 12.95
CA MET A 475 -7.30 -20.44 11.85
C MET A 475 -6.17 -21.34 12.38
N ASN A 476 -5.77 -22.35 11.62
CA ASN A 476 -4.64 -23.20 11.99
C ASN A 476 -3.37 -22.75 11.26
N VAL A 477 -3.49 -22.39 9.99
CA VAL A 477 -2.36 -22.01 9.12
C VAL A 477 -2.70 -20.71 8.39
N LEU A 478 -1.89 -19.68 8.58
CA LEU A 478 -1.98 -18.43 7.83
C LEU A 478 -0.67 -18.24 7.05
N ILE A 479 -0.76 -18.34 5.73
CA ILE A 479 0.36 -18.12 4.83
C ILE A 479 0.30 -16.68 4.35
N LEU A 480 1.41 -15.97 4.47
CA LEU A 480 1.61 -14.63 3.93
C LEU A 480 2.81 -14.67 2.99
N GLY A 481 2.68 -14.06 1.82
CA GLY A 481 3.74 -14.12 0.82
C GLY A 481 3.56 -13.10 -0.28
N SER A 482 4.45 -13.16 -1.26
CA SER A 482 4.43 -12.30 -2.46
C SER A 482 4.61 -10.79 -2.23
N ASP A 483 4.76 -10.31 -1.00
CA ASP A 483 5.01 -8.90 -0.69
C ASP A 483 5.73 -8.72 0.67
N PHE A 484 6.21 -7.50 0.93
CA PHE A 484 6.88 -7.15 2.18
C PHE A 484 5.91 -7.06 3.36
N TRP A 485 6.38 -7.52 4.52
CA TRP A 485 5.77 -7.30 5.82
C TRP A 485 6.82 -7.44 6.93
N SER A 486 6.57 -6.79 8.06
CA SER A 486 7.56 -6.65 9.14
C SER A 486 7.34 -7.64 10.29
N MET A 487 8.38 -7.86 11.10
CA MET A 487 8.29 -8.63 12.34
C MET A 487 7.32 -8.01 13.35
N ALA A 488 7.05 -6.70 13.29
CA ALA A 488 6.01 -6.07 14.09
C ALA A 488 4.61 -6.50 13.63
N GLU A 489 4.36 -6.52 12.32
CA GLU A 489 3.11 -7.03 11.75
C GLU A 489 2.93 -8.51 12.07
N TYR A 490 4.00 -9.32 12.01
CA TYR A 490 3.96 -10.71 12.44
C TYR A 490 3.40 -10.86 13.86
N GLN A 491 3.89 -10.07 14.82
CA GLN A 491 3.43 -10.11 16.20
C GLN A 491 1.97 -9.67 16.34
N GLN A 492 1.58 -8.61 15.64
CA GLN A 492 0.21 -8.10 15.62
C GLN A 492 -0.78 -9.13 15.05
N PHE A 493 -0.42 -9.74 13.92
CA PHE A 493 -1.24 -10.76 13.27
C PHE A 493 -1.36 -12.01 14.15
N GLN A 494 -0.26 -12.44 14.79
CA GLN A 494 -0.28 -13.54 15.75
C GLN A 494 -1.22 -13.28 16.94
N GLN A 495 -1.36 -12.03 17.39
CA GLN A 495 -2.27 -11.70 18.49
C GLN A 495 -3.74 -11.88 18.09
N ILE A 496 -4.13 -11.48 16.88
CA ILE A 496 -5.52 -11.61 16.39
C ILE A 496 -5.84 -13.04 15.96
N CYS A 497 -4.88 -13.75 15.38
CA CYS A 497 -5.03 -15.15 15.01
C CYS A 497 -4.82 -16.10 16.19
N GLY A 498 -4.34 -15.63 17.35
CA GLY A 498 -4.05 -16.49 18.50
C GLY A 498 -2.74 -17.27 18.38
N SER A 499 -2.20 -17.70 19.51
CA SER A 499 -0.86 -18.31 19.61
C SER A 499 -0.73 -19.72 19.05
N GLN A 500 -1.84 -20.38 18.74
CA GLN A 500 -1.84 -21.71 18.12
C GLN A 500 -1.75 -21.64 16.59
N THR A 501 -2.12 -20.50 15.99
CA THR A 501 -2.06 -20.30 14.54
C THR A 501 -0.61 -20.26 14.09
N ARG A 502 -0.29 -21.07 13.07
CA ARG A 502 1.01 -21.07 12.42
C ARG A 502 1.04 -19.97 11.37
N LEU A 503 1.76 -18.88 11.66
CA LEU A 503 2.02 -17.81 10.71
C LEU A 503 3.26 -18.16 9.89
N ILE A 504 3.09 -18.20 8.58
CA ILE A 504 4.13 -18.65 7.65
C ILE A 504 4.40 -17.54 6.65
N ASN A 505 5.65 -17.12 6.53
CA ASN A 505 6.09 -16.32 5.40
C ASN A 505 6.57 -17.26 4.28
N SER A 506 5.91 -17.25 3.13
CA SER A 506 6.30 -18.06 1.97
C SER A 506 6.95 -17.20 0.89
N TYR A 507 7.99 -17.74 0.27
CA TYR A 507 8.65 -17.12 -0.87
C TYR A 507 8.93 -18.16 -1.96
N GLY A 508 8.67 -17.73 -3.18
CA GLY A 508 9.14 -18.41 -4.37
C GLY A 508 8.96 -17.55 -5.61
N VAL A 509 9.25 -18.17 -6.74
CA VAL A 509 9.13 -17.62 -8.08
C VAL A 509 8.47 -18.67 -8.97
N THR A 510 7.71 -18.23 -9.98
CA THR A 510 7.01 -19.15 -10.90
C THR A 510 7.97 -20.14 -11.57
N GLU A 511 9.20 -19.73 -11.84
CA GLU A 511 10.24 -20.59 -12.42
C GLU A 511 10.77 -21.69 -11.48
N ALA A 512 10.40 -21.65 -10.20
CA ALA A 512 10.70 -22.65 -9.19
C ALA A 512 9.42 -23.19 -8.50
N THR A 513 8.31 -23.20 -9.23
CA THR A 513 7.02 -23.79 -8.86
C THR A 513 6.43 -23.21 -7.57
N ILE A 514 5.92 -21.98 -7.68
CA ILE A 514 5.12 -21.28 -6.65
C ILE A 514 5.97 -20.87 -5.44
N ASP A 515 6.33 -21.82 -4.57
CA ASP A 515 7.03 -21.61 -3.31
C ASP A 515 8.31 -22.45 -3.25
N SER A 516 9.41 -21.87 -2.77
CA SER A 516 10.72 -22.54 -2.71
C SER A 516 11.34 -22.53 -1.31
N CYS A 517 10.98 -21.55 -0.48
CA CYS A 517 11.37 -21.50 0.92
C CYS A 517 10.27 -20.89 1.78
N TYR A 518 10.34 -21.14 3.09
CA TYR A 518 9.44 -20.52 4.04
C TYR A 518 10.11 -20.22 5.38
N PHE A 519 9.55 -19.25 6.09
CA PHE A 519 9.86 -18.94 7.46
C PHE A 519 8.63 -19.15 8.35
N GLU A 520 8.86 -19.77 9.50
CA GLU A 520 7.90 -19.86 10.58
C GLU A 520 8.65 -19.58 11.88
N SER A 521 8.13 -18.67 12.71
CA SER A 521 8.76 -18.37 13.98
C SER A 521 8.56 -19.52 14.98
N LYS A 522 9.64 -19.99 15.61
CA LYS A 522 9.62 -21.03 16.64
C LYS A 522 9.47 -20.49 18.08
N GLY A 523 9.04 -19.23 18.27
CA GLY A 523 8.85 -18.61 19.58
C GLY A 523 9.29 -17.15 19.62
N GLU A 524 9.65 -16.62 20.81
CA GLU A 524 10.18 -15.25 20.95
C GLU A 524 11.54 -15.12 20.23
N THR A 525 11.51 -14.89 18.93
CA THR A 525 12.64 -14.38 18.18
C THR A 525 13.04 -13.05 18.83
N GLY A 526 14.29 -12.93 19.29
CA GLY A 526 14.84 -11.68 19.85
C GLY A 526 14.87 -10.49 18.86
N LEU A 527 14.24 -10.63 17.69
CA LEU A 527 14.01 -9.63 16.67
C LEU A 527 12.87 -8.70 17.12
N LYS A 528 13.14 -7.87 18.14
CA LYS A 528 12.19 -6.90 18.73
C LYS A 528 12.42 -5.50 18.16
N THR A 529 12.33 -5.33 16.85
CA THR A 529 12.46 -4.00 16.23
C THR A 529 11.40 -3.80 15.15
N GLU A 530 10.90 -2.57 15.05
CA GLU A 530 9.71 -2.20 14.27
C GLU A 530 9.93 -2.26 12.74
N ASP A 531 11.20 -2.29 12.29
CA ASP A 531 11.59 -2.17 10.87
C ASP A 531 12.24 -3.42 10.24
N ILE A 532 12.31 -4.56 10.95
CA ILE A 532 12.93 -5.77 10.38
C ILE A 532 11.91 -6.54 9.53
N ALA A 533 12.28 -6.83 8.27
CA ALA A 533 11.52 -7.68 7.37
C ALA A 533 11.35 -9.10 7.96
N VAL A 534 10.17 -9.71 7.78
CA VAL A 534 10.04 -11.15 8.08
C VAL A 534 10.97 -11.92 7.11
N PRO A 535 11.90 -12.77 7.61
CA PRO A 535 12.77 -13.55 6.74
C PRO A 535 11.96 -14.43 5.77
N ILE A 536 12.49 -14.71 4.59
CA ILE A 536 11.92 -15.70 3.65
C ILE A 536 12.25 -17.14 4.06
N GLY A 537 13.19 -17.30 5.00
CA GLY A 537 13.42 -18.52 5.75
C GLY A 537 14.32 -19.52 5.03
N ARG A 538 13.97 -20.80 5.09
CA ARG A 538 14.79 -21.94 4.64
C ARG A 538 14.07 -22.73 3.54
N PRO A 539 14.81 -23.41 2.64
CA PRO A 539 14.22 -24.15 1.54
C PRO A 539 13.27 -25.26 2.01
N PHE A 540 12.25 -25.56 1.20
CA PHE A 540 11.43 -26.76 1.35
C PHE A 540 12.23 -28.03 1.03
N ASN A 541 11.66 -29.19 1.35
CA ASN A 541 12.20 -30.49 0.95
C ASN A 541 12.44 -30.55 -0.57
N ASN A 542 13.61 -31.08 -0.95
CA ASN A 542 14.16 -31.17 -2.30
C ASN A 542 14.31 -29.83 -3.04
N CYS A 543 14.26 -28.70 -2.33
CA CYS A 543 14.63 -27.38 -2.84
C CYS A 543 15.99 -26.99 -2.27
N GLU A 544 16.78 -26.29 -3.06
CA GLU A 544 18.06 -25.73 -2.64
C GLU A 544 17.98 -24.20 -2.78
N LEU A 545 18.54 -23.47 -1.82
CA LEU A 545 18.64 -22.02 -1.86
C LEU A 545 20.09 -21.64 -1.65
N TYR A 546 20.64 -20.79 -2.51
CA TYR A 546 22.02 -20.29 -2.43
C TYR A 546 22.03 -18.77 -2.54
N VAL A 547 22.92 -18.12 -1.79
CA VAL A 547 23.21 -16.69 -1.91
C VAL A 547 24.59 -16.53 -2.52
N LEU A 548 24.67 -15.99 -3.73
CA LEU A 548 25.91 -15.96 -4.52
C LEU A 548 26.30 -14.54 -4.94
N ASP A 549 27.60 -14.31 -5.14
CA ASP A 549 28.11 -13.09 -5.74
C ASP A 549 27.84 -13.06 -7.27
N ASN A 550 28.19 -11.94 -7.91
CA ASN A 550 28.09 -11.76 -9.37
C ASN A 550 28.96 -12.75 -10.19
N ARG A 551 29.74 -13.59 -9.53
CA ARG A 551 30.60 -14.63 -10.11
C ARG A 551 30.17 -16.03 -9.73
N GLN A 552 28.99 -16.18 -9.12
CA GLN A 552 28.42 -17.46 -8.68
C GLN A 552 29.25 -18.15 -7.58
N HIS A 553 29.99 -17.39 -6.76
CA HIS A 553 30.59 -17.91 -5.54
C HIS A 553 29.68 -17.66 -4.33
N PRO A 554 29.64 -18.58 -3.34
CA PRO A 554 28.91 -18.36 -2.11
C PRO A 554 29.49 -17.16 -1.35
N VAL A 555 28.62 -16.28 -0.87
CA VAL A 555 28.98 -15.14 -0.03
C VAL A 555 28.98 -15.52 1.45
N PRO A 556 29.74 -14.82 2.31
CA PRO A 556 29.72 -15.06 3.75
C PRO A 556 28.34 -14.85 4.39
N ILE A 557 28.11 -15.49 5.55
CA ILE A 557 26.91 -15.23 6.35
C ILE A 557 26.85 -13.76 6.76
N GLY A 558 25.72 -13.09 6.46
CA GLY A 558 25.52 -11.66 6.68
C GLY A 558 25.90 -10.75 5.50
N VAL A 559 26.38 -11.31 4.38
CA VAL A 559 26.74 -10.54 3.17
C VAL A 559 25.66 -10.71 2.10
N ALA A 560 25.27 -9.60 1.48
CA ALA A 560 24.27 -9.60 0.42
C ALA A 560 24.79 -10.26 -0.87
N GLY A 561 23.93 -11.05 -1.50
CA GLY A 561 24.18 -11.66 -2.81
C GLY A 561 22.87 -11.99 -3.54
N GLU A 562 22.99 -12.41 -4.78
CA GLU A 562 21.87 -12.84 -5.60
C GLU A 562 21.37 -14.22 -5.14
N LEU A 563 20.05 -14.40 -5.04
CA LEU A 563 19.41 -15.66 -4.68
C LEU A 563 19.36 -16.59 -5.90
N TYR A 564 19.79 -17.84 -5.71
CA TYR A 564 19.68 -18.92 -6.69
C TYR A 564 18.88 -20.06 -6.07
N ILE A 565 17.97 -20.62 -6.84
CA ILE A 565 17.12 -21.73 -6.41
C ILE A 565 17.49 -22.99 -7.20
N GLY A 566 17.70 -24.10 -6.51
CA GLY A 566 17.97 -25.41 -7.09
C GLY A 566 16.95 -26.46 -6.66
N GLY A 567 17.17 -27.69 -7.09
CA GLY A 567 16.36 -28.85 -6.70
C GLY A 567 15.16 -29.17 -7.61
N ALA A 568 14.25 -30.00 -7.11
CA ALA A 568 13.17 -30.62 -7.87
C ALA A 568 12.04 -29.65 -8.24
N GLY A 569 11.90 -28.54 -7.49
CA GLY A 569 10.90 -27.50 -7.75
C GLY A 569 11.12 -26.68 -9.02
N LEU A 570 12.26 -26.83 -9.71
CA LEU A 570 12.54 -26.04 -10.91
C LEU A 570 11.62 -26.35 -12.09
N ALA A 571 11.09 -25.30 -12.71
CA ALA A 571 10.34 -25.39 -13.96
C ALA A 571 11.19 -26.01 -15.09
N LEU A 572 10.50 -26.52 -16.12
CA LEU A 572 11.16 -27.08 -17.30
C LEU A 572 11.92 -25.99 -18.06
N GLY A 573 11.34 -24.78 -18.12
CA GLY A 573 11.92 -23.59 -18.73
C GLY A 573 10.85 -22.64 -19.25
N TYR A 574 11.25 -21.73 -20.13
CA TYR A 574 10.34 -20.82 -20.81
C TYR A 574 9.86 -21.39 -22.15
N LEU A 575 8.55 -21.35 -22.39
CA LEU A 575 7.92 -21.85 -23.60
C LEU A 575 8.50 -21.13 -24.84
N HIS A 576 8.95 -21.89 -25.84
CA HIS A 576 9.53 -21.37 -27.09
C HIS A 576 10.69 -20.37 -26.93
N ARG A 577 11.38 -20.35 -25.78
CA ARG A 577 12.50 -19.42 -25.49
C ARG A 577 13.72 -20.18 -24.94
N PRO A 578 14.41 -21.01 -25.76
CA PRO A 578 15.55 -21.80 -25.29
C PRO A 578 16.75 -20.94 -24.86
N GLU A 579 16.98 -19.80 -25.52
CA GLU A 579 18.08 -18.88 -25.18
C GLU A 579 17.89 -18.28 -23.78
N LEU A 580 16.70 -17.72 -23.50
CA LEU A 580 16.35 -17.19 -22.17
C LEU A 580 16.36 -18.30 -21.10
N THR A 581 15.93 -19.52 -21.47
CA THR A 581 15.99 -20.67 -20.57
C THR A 581 17.43 -21.00 -20.20
N ALA A 582 18.35 -21.04 -21.17
CA ALA A 582 19.77 -21.31 -20.90
C ALA A 582 20.44 -20.18 -20.11
N GLU A 583 20.01 -18.93 -20.28
CA GLU A 583 20.50 -17.78 -19.51
C GLU A 583 20.08 -17.86 -18.03
N LYS A 584 18.82 -18.23 -17.76
CA LYS A 584 18.24 -18.18 -16.41
C LYS A 584 18.34 -19.51 -15.64
N PHE A 585 18.32 -20.64 -16.33
CA PHE A 585 18.44 -21.98 -15.75
C PHE A 585 19.83 -22.55 -16.07
N ILE A 586 20.80 -22.23 -15.21
CA ILE A 586 22.20 -22.58 -15.39
C ILE A 586 22.52 -23.96 -14.77
N PRO A 587 23.59 -24.64 -15.20
CA PRO A 587 24.09 -25.83 -14.49
C PRO A 587 24.44 -25.51 -13.03
N ASN A 588 24.12 -26.41 -12.08
CA ASN A 588 24.51 -26.22 -10.69
C ASN A 588 26.03 -26.44 -10.52
N PRO A 589 26.82 -25.40 -10.13
CA PRO A 589 28.26 -25.54 -9.96
C PRO A 589 28.66 -26.28 -8.67
N PHE A 590 27.71 -26.55 -7.76
CA PHE A 590 27.97 -27.16 -6.46
C PHE A 590 27.51 -28.61 -6.35
N GLY A 591 26.73 -29.10 -7.31
CA GLY A 591 26.09 -30.41 -7.24
C GLY A 591 25.49 -30.87 -8.56
N ALA A 592 24.45 -31.70 -8.48
CA ALA A 592 23.69 -32.15 -9.64
C ALA A 592 22.58 -31.16 -9.99
N GLY A 593 22.02 -31.28 -11.19
CA GLY A 593 20.86 -30.49 -11.61
C GLY A 593 21.20 -29.08 -12.10
N ARG A 594 20.22 -28.18 -11.99
CA ARG A 594 20.27 -26.79 -12.47
C ARG A 594 20.02 -25.84 -11.31
N LEU A 595 20.43 -24.59 -11.46
CA LEU A 595 20.02 -23.47 -10.63
C LEU A 595 19.21 -22.49 -11.49
N TYR A 596 18.14 -21.97 -10.93
CA TYR A 596 17.42 -20.82 -11.44
C TYR A 596 17.95 -19.54 -10.80
N ARG A 597 18.31 -18.58 -11.65
CA ARG A 597 18.80 -17.27 -11.26
C ARG A 597 17.64 -16.29 -11.10
N THR A 598 17.32 -15.94 -9.85
CA THR A 598 16.07 -15.22 -9.51
C THR A 598 16.08 -13.72 -9.84
N GLY A 599 17.26 -13.09 -9.83
CA GLY A 599 17.42 -11.64 -9.83
C GLY A 599 17.07 -10.97 -8.50
N ASP A 600 16.75 -11.74 -7.46
CA ASP A 600 16.46 -11.26 -6.11
C ASP A 600 17.75 -11.18 -5.28
N LEU A 601 17.83 -10.18 -4.38
CA LEU A 601 18.95 -9.96 -3.48
C LEU A 601 18.56 -10.38 -2.06
N GLY A 602 19.45 -11.07 -1.35
CA GLY A 602 19.26 -11.44 0.04
C GLY A 602 20.57 -11.83 0.72
N TYR A 603 20.49 -12.20 1.99
CA TYR A 603 21.64 -12.72 2.74
C TYR A 603 21.21 -13.74 3.78
N TYR A 604 22.12 -14.65 4.13
CA TYR A 604 21.89 -15.58 5.22
C TYR A 604 22.04 -14.91 6.59
N LEU A 605 21.07 -15.18 7.45
CA LEU A 605 21.16 -14.99 8.88
C LEU A 605 22.02 -16.11 9.51
N PRO A 606 22.58 -15.91 10.73
CA PRO A 606 23.41 -16.91 11.39
C PRO A 606 22.72 -18.24 11.68
N ASP A 607 21.39 -18.27 11.65
CA ASP A 607 20.57 -19.46 11.82
C ASP A 607 20.14 -20.06 10.47
N GLY A 608 20.74 -19.67 9.35
CA GLY A 608 20.46 -20.22 8.02
C GLY A 608 19.14 -19.78 7.39
N ASN A 609 18.33 -18.98 8.08
CA ASN A 609 17.22 -18.29 7.41
C ASN A 609 17.77 -17.23 6.45
N VAL A 610 17.08 -16.96 5.36
CA VAL A 610 17.43 -15.90 4.43
C VAL A 610 16.53 -14.69 4.63
N GLU A 611 17.13 -13.50 4.65
CA GLU A 611 16.42 -12.23 4.60
C GLU A 611 16.46 -11.67 3.17
N PHE A 612 15.30 -11.20 2.69
CA PHE A 612 15.13 -10.63 1.36
C PHE A 612 15.39 -9.12 1.39
N LEU A 613 16.25 -8.62 0.51
CA LEU A 613 16.64 -7.21 0.43
C LEU A 613 15.99 -6.46 -0.73
N GLY A 614 15.47 -7.15 -1.74
CA GLY A 614 14.91 -6.53 -2.93
C GLY A 614 15.35 -7.23 -4.21
N ARG A 615 15.33 -6.49 -5.33
CA ARG A 615 15.72 -6.98 -6.65
C ARG A 615 16.95 -6.26 -7.18
N ILE A 616 17.75 -6.97 -7.96
CA ILE A 616 18.92 -6.44 -8.67
C ILE A 616 18.50 -5.71 -9.96
N ASP A 617 17.41 -6.17 -10.56
CA ASP A 617 16.82 -5.61 -11.78
C ASP A 617 15.71 -4.58 -11.47
N HIS A 618 15.04 -4.11 -12.52
CA HIS A 618 13.93 -3.15 -12.42
C HIS A 618 12.57 -3.83 -12.26
N GLN A 619 12.53 -5.13 -11.98
CA GLN A 619 11.27 -5.79 -11.67
C GLN A 619 10.85 -5.45 -10.25
N VAL A 620 9.55 -5.34 -10.04
CA VAL A 620 8.97 -4.95 -8.75
C VAL A 620 7.82 -5.87 -8.40
N LYS A 621 7.61 -6.11 -7.10
CA LYS A 621 6.41 -6.79 -6.59
C LYS A 621 5.51 -5.71 -5.98
N ILE A 622 4.36 -5.44 -6.60
CA ILE A 622 3.40 -4.47 -6.09
C ILE A 622 2.10 -5.21 -5.79
N ARG A 623 1.70 -5.28 -4.52
CA ARG A 623 0.42 -5.90 -4.10
C ARG A 623 0.32 -7.37 -4.55
N GLY A 624 1.44 -8.09 -4.46
CA GLY A 624 1.56 -9.49 -4.90
C GLY A 624 1.71 -9.68 -6.41
N PHE A 625 1.62 -8.62 -7.23
CA PHE A 625 1.84 -8.71 -8.68
C PHE A 625 3.32 -8.51 -9.00
N ARG A 626 3.92 -9.47 -9.71
CA ARG A 626 5.26 -9.35 -10.27
C ARG A 626 5.19 -8.55 -11.57
N ILE A 627 5.72 -7.34 -11.58
CA ILE A 627 5.62 -6.39 -12.68
C ILE A 627 7.02 -6.05 -13.20
N GLU A 628 7.23 -6.23 -14.50
CA GLU A 628 8.42 -5.76 -15.21
C GLU A 628 8.18 -4.32 -15.65
N LEU A 629 8.89 -3.35 -15.05
CA LEU A 629 8.75 -1.93 -15.43
C LEU A 629 9.05 -1.71 -16.92
N GLY A 630 9.98 -2.50 -17.49
CA GLY A 630 10.31 -2.48 -18.91
C GLY A 630 9.16 -2.89 -19.83
N GLU A 631 8.21 -3.73 -19.39
CA GLU A 631 7.00 -4.07 -20.19
C GLU A 631 6.12 -2.84 -20.38
N LEU A 632 5.93 -2.10 -19.29
CA LEU A 632 5.17 -0.86 -19.31
C LEU A 632 5.87 0.24 -20.11
N GLU A 633 7.18 0.41 -19.92
CA GLU A 633 8.01 1.36 -20.68
C GLU A 633 7.93 1.06 -22.20
N ALA A 634 8.09 -0.20 -22.59
CA ALA A 634 8.05 -0.62 -23.99
C ALA A 634 6.69 -0.40 -24.66
N VAL A 635 5.58 -0.59 -23.93
CA VAL A 635 4.23 -0.29 -24.45
C VAL A 635 4.03 1.22 -24.55
N LEU A 636 4.36 2.01 -23.52
CA LEU A 636 4.23 3.47 -23.56
C LEU A 636 5.05 4.09 -24.69
N GLN A 637 6.23 3.54 -24.98
CA GLN A 637 7.09 4.00 -26.06
C GLN A 637 6.53 3.74 -27.47
N GLN A 638 5.48 2.93 -27.60
CA GLN A 638 4.73 2.75 -28.87
C GLN A 638 3.70 3.86 -29.11
N HIS A 639 3.40 4.69 -28.11
CA HIS A 639 2.45 5.79 -28.26
C HIS A 639 3.04 6.90 -29.14
N PRO A 640 2.33 7.41 -30.17
CA PRO A 640 2.90 8.36 -31.15
C PRO A 640 3.45 9.67 -30.58
N GLN A 641 2.98 10.08 -29.41
CA GLN A 641 3.40 11.32 -28.74
C GLN A 641 4.47 11.12 -27.66
N VAL A 642 4.91 9.88 -27.41
CA VAL A 642 5.93 9.54 -26.40
C VAL A 642 7.28 9.33 -27.07
N ARG A 643 8.26 10.19 -26.78
CA ARG A 643 9.65 10.03 -27.24
C ARG A 643 10.43 9.10 -26.32
N GLU A 644 10.41 9.43 -25.02
CA GLU A 644 11.13 8.69 -23.99
C GLU A 644 10.20 8.47 -22.79
N VAL A 645 10.39 7.35 -22.11
CA VAL A 645 9.64 7.01 -20.91
C VAL A 645 10.54 6.29 -19.92
N VAL A 646 10.37 6.59 -18.65
CA VAL A 646 10.90 5.78 -17.55
C VAL A 646 9.82 5.59 -16.51
N VAL A 647 9.69 4.37 -16.00
CA VAL A 647 8.74 4.05 -14.94
C VAL A 647 9.51 3.75 -13.68
N ILE A 648 9.02 4.26 -12.55
CA ILE A 648 9.53 3.92 -11.23
C ILE A 648 8.38 3.52 -10.31
N VAL A 649 8.76 2.87 -9.22
CA VAL A 649 7.87 2.71 -8.07
C VAL A 649 8.14 3.86 -7.11
N CYS A 650 7.08 4.57 -6.74
CA CYS A 650 7.09 5.55 -5.67
C CYS A 650 6.36 4.96 -4.46
N GLU A 651 6.91 5.23 -3.28
CA GLU A 651 6.37 4.80 -2.00
C GLU A 651 6.32 6.02 -1.07
N ASN A 652 5.12 6.42 -0.66
CA ASN A 652 4.94 7.53 0.29
C ASN A 652 4.87 7.04 1.75
N ASN A 653 4.38 5.80 1.95
CA ASN A 653 4.29 5.09 3.22
C ASN A 653 4.69 3.62 3.00
N PRO A 654 5.30 2.93 3.99
CA PRO A 654 5.64 1.51 3.89
C PRO A 654 4.45 0.64 3.42
N GLY A 655 4.60 -0.05 2.29
CA GLY A 655 3.58 -0.92 1.69
C GLY A 655 2.60 -0.24 0.71
N ASP A 656 2.67 1.08 0.51
CA ASP A 656 1.89 1.82 -0.51
C ASP A 656 2.73 2.12 -1.76
N GLN A 657 3.20 1.05 -2.40
CA GLN A 657 3.94 1.13 -3.64
C GLN A 657 3.03 1.45 -4.83
N ARG A 658 3.44 2.43 -5.65
CA ARG A 658 2.68 2.92 -6.81
C ARG A 658 3.57 3.09 -8.02
N LEU A 659 3.08 2.69 -9.19
CA LEU A 659 3.74 2.93 -10.46
C LEU A 659 3.56 4.40 -10.89
N VAL A 660 4.66 5.05 -11.27
CA VAL A 660 4.67 6.41 -11.81
C VAL A 660 5.46 6.41 -13.12
N ALA A 661 4.83 6.88 -14.19
CA ALA A 661 5.46 6.99 -15.50
C ALA A 661 5.91 8.43 -15.75
N TYR A 662 7.20 8.61 -16.05
CA TYR A 662 7.78 9.88 -16.47
C TYR A 662 7.93 9.87 -17.98
N VAL A 663 7.32 10.83 -18.65
CA VAL A 663 7.13 10.82 -20.10
C VAL A 663 7.73 12.09 -20.71
N VAL A 664 8.48 11.93 -21.80
CA VAL A 664 8.98 13.04 -22.62
C VAL A 664 8.29 13.01 -23.98
N SER A 665 7.82 14.17 -24.45
CA SER A 665 7.07 14.32 -25.72
C SER A 665 7.79 15.25 -26.69
N ASP A 666 7.57 15.11 -28.00
CA ASP A 666 8.31 15.87 -29.04
C ASP A 666 7.67 17.20 -29.45
N GLU A 667 6.34 17.36 -29.38
CA GLU A 667 5.67 18.62 -29.77
C GLU A 667 4.44 18.97 -28.90
N THR A 668 3.54 18.00 -28.67
CA THR A 668 2.39 18.13 -27.76
C THR A 668 2.44 17.02 -26.72
N ALA A 669 2.41 17.41 -25.44
CA ALA A 669 2.38 16.45 -24.35
C ALA A 669 1.06 15.66 -24.39
N ALA A 670 1.15 14.33 -24.46
CA ALA A 670 -0.01 13.48 -24.30
C ALA A 670 -0.62 13.72 -22.91
N SER A 671 -1.95 13.82 -22.86
CA SER A 671 -2.61 14.03 -21.57
C SER A 671 -2.56 12.75 -20.73
N PRO A 672 -2.43 12.82 -19.40
CA PRO A 672 -2.47 11.64 -18.54
C PRO A 672 -3.68 10.71 -18.77
N PRO A 673 -4.91 11.21 -19.04
CA PRO A 673 -6.04 10.35 -19.40
C PRO A 673 -5.86 9.57 -20.70
N GLU A 674 -5.29 10.18 -21.75
CA GLU A 674 -5.02 9.51 -23.02
C GLU A 674 -3.98 8.39 -22.88
N LEU A 675 -2.87 8.66 -22.17
CA LEU A 675 -1.84 7.65 -21.90
C LEU A 675 -2.40 6.49 -21.06
N ARG A 676 -3.22 6.80 -20.06
CA ARG A 676 -3.89 5.78 -19.23
C ARG A 676 -4.81 4.88 -20.07
N GLN A 677 -5.60 5.48 -20.96
CA GLN A 677 -6.51 4.75 -21.85
C GLN A 677 -5.73 3.85 -22.81
N PHE A 678 -4.67 4.39 -23.43
CA PHE A 678 -3.79 3.63 -24.34
C PHE A 678 -3.18 2.39 -23.67
N LEU A 679 -2.80 2.50 -22.40
CA LEU A 679 -2.27 1.37 -21.65
C LEU A 679 -3.33 0.34 -21.26
N LYS A 680 -4.53 0.77 -20.84
CA LYS A 680 -5.62 -0.15 -20.47
C LYS A 680 -6.07 -1.05 -21.62
N GLU A 681 -5.88 -0.62 -22.86
CA GLU A 681 -6.20 -1.41 -24.05
C GLU A 681 -5.20 -2.56 -24.29
N ARG A 682 -3.99 -2.49 -23.72
CA ARG A 682 -2.85 -3.38 -24.05
C ARG A 682 -2.29 -4.13 -22.85
N LEU A 683 -2.39 -3.55 -21.67
CA LEU A 683 -1.84 -4.07 -20.43
C LEU A 683 -2.95 -4.35 -19.41
N PRO A 684 -2.78 -5.37 -18.54
CA PRO A 684 -3.67 -5.57 -17.41
C PRO A 684 -3.74 -4.34 -16.50
N ASP A 685 -4.90 -4.10 -15.90
CA ASP A 685 -5.17 -2.94 -15.04
C ASP A 685 -4.13 -2.72 -13.94
N TYR A 686 -3.57 -3.80 -13.37
CA TYR A 686 -2.60 -3.71 -12.27
C TYR A 686 -1.20 -3.21 -12.71
N ILE A 687 -0.90 -3.18 -14.01
CA ILE A 687 0.35 -2.66 -14.57
C ILE A 687 0.22 -1.16 -14.93
N VAL A 688 -1.00 -0.61 -14.98
CA VAL A 688 -1.23 0.77 -15.40
C VAL A 688 -0.77 1.77 -14.30
N PRO A 689 0.08 2.78 -14.62
CA PRO A 689 0.57 3.76 -13.65
C PRO A 689 -0.51 4.52 -12.90
N ALA A 690 -0.26 4.82 -11.64
CA ALA A 690 -1.11 5.70 -10.84
C ALA A 690 -1.00 7.16 -11.31
N ALA A 691 0.19 7.60 -11.74
CA ALA A 691 0.45 8.95 -12.21
C ALA A 691 1.33 8.99 -13.46
N PHE A 692 1.16 10.05 -14.25
CA PHE A 692 1.99 10.37 -15.42
C PHE A 692 2.59 11.77 -15.22
N VAL A 693 3.90 11.87 -15.28
CA VAL A 693 4.66 13.11 -15.09
C VAL A 693 5.34 13.48 -16.40
N ASN A 694 4.92 14.58 -17.01
CA ASN A 694 5.57 15.07 -18.22
C ASN A 694 6.88 15.80 -17.88
N LEU A 695 7.96 15.44 -18.55
CA LEU A 695 9.28 16.05 -18.45
C LEU A 695 9.74 16.57 -19.82
N ASP A 696 10.50 17.66 -19.83
CA ASP A 696 11.15 18.14 -21.05
C ASP A 696 12.27 17.19 -21.51
N THR A 697 12.99 16.60 -20.55
CA THR A 697 14.07 15.62 -20.76
C THR A 697 14.21 14.70 -19.55
N LEU A 698 14.63 13.44 -19.77
CA LEU A 698 14.98 12.55 -18.65
C LEU A 698 16.31 12.99 -18.00
N PRO A 699 16.40 13.04 -16.67
CA PRO A 699 17.66 13.32 -15.98
C PRO A 699 18.66 12.20 -16.23
N LEU A 700 19.90 12.55 -16.54
CA LEU A 700 20.99 11.62 -16.81
C LEU A 700 22.11 11.78 -15.77
N THR A 701 22.69 10.65 -15.37
CA THR A 701 23.95 10.60 -14.63
C THR A 701 25.11 11.17 -15.47
N PRO A 702 26.26 11.53 -14.88
CA PRO A 702 27.45 11.96 -15.63
C PRO A 702 27.94 10.97 -16.69
N ASN A 703 27.55 9.68 -16.57
CA ASN A 703 27.87 8.60 -17.51
C ASN A 703 26.81 8.40 -18.61
N GLY A 704 25.81 9.28 -18.72
CA GLY A 704 24.78 9.23 -19.76
C GLY A 704 23.69 8.17 -19.55
N LYS A 705 23.60 7.55 -18.37
CA LYS A 705 22.48 6.67 -17.97
C LYS A 705 21.38 7.46 -17.28
N ILE A 706 20.12 7.05 -17.38
CA ILE A 706 18.99 7.69 -16.67
C ILE A 706 19.24 7.69 -15.15
N ASP A 707 19.20 8.88 -14.55
CA ASP A 707 19.30 9.05 -13.10
C ASP A 707 17.90 9.01 -12.48
N ARG A 708 17.46 7.81 -12.12
CA ARG A 708 16.14 7.60 -11.50
C ARG A 708 15.99 8.28 -10.14
N LYS A 709 17.09 8.54 -9.42
CA LYS A 709 17.06 9.24 -8.13
C LYS A 709 16.85 10.75 -8.30
N ALA A 710 17.24 11.29 -9.45
CA ALA A 710 17.04 12.68 -9.80
C ALA A 710 15.66 12.95 -10.46
N LEU A 711 14.83 11.93 -10.65
CA LEU A 711 13.45 12.12 -11.11
C LEU A 711 12.67 12.92 -10.06
N PRO A 712 11.92 13.96 -10.46
CA PRO A 712 11.20 14.79 -9.51
C PRO A 712 10.13 13.95 -8.82
N SER A 713 10.01 14.08 -7.49
CA SER A 713 8.95 13.40 -6.74
C SER A 713 7.59 13.75 -7.35
N PRO A 714 6.75 12.74 -7.64
CA PRO A 714 5.43 12.99 -8.21
C PRO A 714 4.64 13.84 -7.22
N LYS A 715 4.27 15.06 -7.63
CA LYS A 715 3.31 15.85 -6.86
C LYS A 715 1.95 15.23 -7.08
N PHE A 716 1.51 14.39 -6.15
CA PHE A 716 0.12 13.92 -6.07
C PHE A 716 -0.87 15.07 -5.69
N GLN A 717 -0.37 16.32 -5.63
CA GLN A 717 -1.12 17.55 -5.42
C GLN A 717 -1.17 18.39 -6.71
N LEU A 718 -2.41 18.64 -7.17
CA LEU A 718 -2.90 19.81 -7.91
C LEU A 718 -2.03 20.32 -9.07
N VAL A 719 -2.11 19.64 -10.22
CA VAL A 719 -2.15 20.33 -11.52
C VAL A 719 -3.38 19.82 -12.28
N SER A 720 -4.55 20.17 -11.78
CA SER A 720 -5.69 20.35 -12.66
C SER A 720 -5.90 21.85 -12.77
N ASP A 721 -5.89 22.40 -13.99
CA ASP A 721 -6.42 23.74 -14.28
C ASP A 721 -7.95 23.85 -14.00
N GLN A 722 -8.50 22.97 -13.17
CA GLN A 722 -9.91 22.94 -12.79
C GLN A 722 -10.15 23.90 -11.63
N VAL A 723 -11.21 24.71 -11.78
CA VAL A 723 -11.72 25.61 -10.75
C VAL A 723 -12.04 24.81 -9.49
N PHE A 724 -11.49 25.21 -8.35
CA PHE A 724 -11.85 24.59 -7.06
C PHE A 724 -13.32 24.92 -6.71
N ILE A 725 -14.15 23.87 -6.63
CA ILE A 725 -15.54 23.95 -6.18
C ILE A 725 -15.69 23.29 -4.80
N PRO A 726 -16.10 24.03 -3.74
CA PRO A 726 -16.33 23.48 -2.41
C PRO A 726 -17.64 22.65 -2.34
N PRO A 727 -17.85 21.82 -1.29
CA PRO A 727 -19.11 21.09 -1.10
C PRO A 727 -20.31 22.02 -0.97
N ARG A 728 -21.40 21.68 -1.66
CA ARG A 728 -22.61 22.53 -1.80
C ARG A 728 -23.79 22.06 -0.95
N ASN A 729 -23.75 20.81 -0.48
CA ASN A 729 -24.80 20.20 0.34
C ASN A 729 -24.18 19.28 1.41
N PRO A 730 -24.96 18.85 2.43
CA PRO A 730 -24.45 18.03 3.54
C PRO A 730 -23.81 16.70 3.09
N LEU A 731 -24.36 16.09 2.03
CA LEU A 731 -23.85 14.82 1.51
C LEU A 731 -22.47 14.99 0.85
N GLU A 732 -22.28 16.03 0.04
CA GLU A 732 -20.97 16.37 -0.54
C GLU A 732 -19.95 16.73 0.56
N LEU A 733 -20.38 17.41 1.63
CA LEU A 733 -19.50 17.75 2.76
C LEU A 733 -18.99 16.49 3.47
N GLU A 734 -19.88 15.57 3.82
CA GLU A 734 -19.52 14.26 4.38
C GLU A 734 -18.56 13.49 3.46
N LEU A 735 -18.87 13.40 2.17
CA LEU A 735 -18.05 12.69 1.20
C LEU A 735 -16.66 13.32 1.05
N THR A 736 -16.55 14.65 0.95
CA THR A 736 -15.25 15.34 0.88
C THR A 736 -14.40 15.10 2.14
N GLN A 737 -15.01 15.03 3.33
CA GLN A 737 -14.31 14.69 4.57
C GLN A 737 -13.82 13.25 4.57
N ILE A 738 -14.67 12.30 4.15
CA ILE A 738 -14.26 10.88 4.06
C ILE A 738 -13.11 10.73 3.06
N TRP A 739 -13.19 11.37 1.90
CA TRP A 739 -12.13 11.36 0.91
C TRP A 739 -10.83 11.98 1.44
N ALA A 740 -10.90 13.12 2.14
CA ALA A 740 -9.75 13.82 2.69
C ALA A 740 -8.98 12.95 3.69
N GLU A 741 -9.70 12.24 4.56
CA GLU A 741 -9.09 11.34 5.53
C GLU A 741 -8.44 10.10 4.91
N ILE A 742 -8.95 9.64 3.76
CA ILE A 742 -8.44 8.44 3.08
C ILE A 742 -7.26 8.79 2.18
N LEU A 743 -7.39 9.86 1.41
CA LEU A 743 -6.38 10.31 0.46
C LEU A 743 -5.26 11.10 1.16
N GLN A 744 -5.49 11.60 2.38
CA GLN A 744 -4.61 12.53 3.10
C GLN A 744 -4.33 13.79 2.26
N VAL A 745 -5.34 14.26 1.52
CA VAL A 745 -5.30 15.43 0.64
C VAL A 745 -6.39 16.42 1.07
N GLU A 746 -6.00 17.66 1.37
CA GLU A 746 -6.93 18.77 1.63
C GLU A 746 -6.43 20.06 0.94
N PRO A 747 -7.32 20.86 0.28
CA PRO A 747 -8.76 20.69 0.17
C PRO A 747 -9.19 19.79 -1.03
N ILE A 748 -10.33 19.10 -0.92
CA ILE A 748 -10.92 18.29 -2.00
C ILE A 748 -12.04 19.07 -2.71
N SER A 749 -11.94 19.21 -4.02
CA SER A 749 -13.03 19.78 -4.83
C SER A 749 -14.09 18.73 -5.15
N VAL A 750 -15.36 19.12 -5.20
CA VAL A 750 -16.45 18.17 -5.51
C VAL A 750 -16.37 17.57 -6.92
N ILE A 751 -15.70 18.26 -7.85
CA ILE A 751 -15.44 17.80 -9.21
C ILE A 751 -14.08 17.09 -9.35
N GLY A 752 -13.31 17.00 -8.26
CA GLY A 752 -12.00 16.35 -8.24
C GLY A 752 -12.14 14.84 -8.42
N ASN A 753 -11.32 14.26 -9.30
CA ASN A 753 -11.32 12.83 -9.57
C ASN A 753 -10.55 12.05 -8.50
N PHE A 754 -11.16 11.00 -7.93
CA PHE A 754 -10.58 10.17 -6.88
C PHE A 754 -9.21 9.59 -7.26
N PHE A 755 -9.07 9.09 -8.49
CA PHE A 755 -7.85 8.43 -8.94
C PHE A 755 -6.74 9.42 -9.27
N ASP A 756 -7.10 10.60 -9.78
CA ASP A 756 -6.14 11.67 -10.06
C ASP A 756 -5.57 12.26 -8.76
N LEU A 757 -6.36 12.24 -7.68
CA LEU A 757 -5.94 12.62 -6.33
C LEU A 757 -5.15 11.51 -5.61
N GLY A 758 -4.74 10.45 -6.32
CA GLY A 758 -3.97 9.35 -5.77
C GLY A 758 -4.81 8.23 -5.14
N GLY A 759 -6.12 8.18 -5.39
CA GLY A 759 -6.95 7.05 -5.03
C GLY A 759 -6.65 5.80 -5.87
N HIS A 760 -6.83 4.62 -5.29
CA HIS A 760 -6.71 3.33 -5.99
C HIS A 760 -7.68 2.31 -5.39
N SER A 761 -7.77 1.10 -5.97
CA SER A 761 -8.77 0.11 -5.59
C SER A 761 -8.81 -0.20 -4.08
N LEU A 762 -7.67 -0.29 -3.39
CA LEU A 762 -7.66 -0.48 -1.92
C LEU A 762 -8.19 0.75 -1.14
N LEU A 763 -7.77 1.97 -1.50
CA LEU A 763 -8.33 3.19 -0.88
C LEU A 763 -9.80 3.38 -1.21
N ALA A 764 -10.23 2.90 -2.38
CA ALA A 764 -11.62 2.88 -2.78
C ALA A 764 -12.45 1.95 -1.89
N VAL A 765 -11.90 0.82 -1.45
CA VAL A 765 -12.54 -0.05 -0.45
C VAL A 765 -12.70 0.67 0.86
N SER A 766 -11.61 1.25 1.37
CA SER A 766 -11.65 2.06 2.59
C SER A 766 -12.66 3.21 2.45
N LEU A 767 -12.79 3.78 1.26
CA LEU A 767 -13.77 4.81 0.94
C LEU A 767 -15.19 4.28 1.01
N MET A 768 -15.50 3.19 0.32
CA MET A 768 -16.84 2.60 0.35
C MET A 768 -17.22 2.15 1.77
N SER A 769 -16.27 1.58 2.51
CA SER A 769 -16.47 1.16 3.91
C SER A 769 -16.76 2.35 4.83
N ARG A 770 -15.99 3.44 4.73
CA ARG A 770 -16.25 4.66 5.52
C ARG A 770 -17.54 5.37 5.11
N ILE A 771 -17.89 5.36 3.82
CA ILE A 771 -19.20 5.83 3.33
C ILE A 771 -20.31 5.02 3.99
N LYS A 772 -20.23 3.68 3.99
CA LYS A 772 -21.21 2.82 4.67
C LYS A 772 -21.31 3.11 6.16
N GLN A 773 -20.17 3.24 6.85
CA GLN A 773 -20.12 3.50 8.30
C GLN A 773 -20.71 4.86 8.69
N ARG A 774 -20.38 5.93 7.96
CA ARG A 774 -20.82 7.30 8.32
C ARG A 774 -22.20 7.65 7.79
N LEU A 775 -22.50 7.24 6.56
CA LEU A 775 -23.74 7.62 5.88
C LEU A 775 -24.83 6.55 5.98
N GLY A 776 -24.51 5.35 6.49
CA GLY A 776 -25.46 4.22 6.54
C GLY A 776 -25.89 3.71 5.15
N ARG A 777 -25.22 4.17 4.08
CA ARG A 777 -25.56 3.90 2.68
C ARG A 777 -24.44 3.12 2.03
N THR A 778 -24.80 2.10 1.25
CA THR A 778 -23.83 1.26 0.54
C THR A 778 -23.81 1.64 -0.93
N LEU A 779 -22.65 2.04 -1.44
CA LEU A 779 -22.40 2.15 -2.87
C LEU A 779 -21.64 0.91 -3.34
N PRO A 780 -22.09 0.23 -4.41
CA PRO A 780 -21.29 -0.81 -5.05
C PRO A 780 -19.97 -0.19 -5.52
N LEU A 781 -18.82 -0.82 -5.23
CA LEU A 781 -17.50 -0.27 -5.59
C LEU A 781 -17.37 0.09 -7.09
N VAL A 782 -18.06 -0.65 -7.97
CA VAL A 782 -18.11 -0.35 -9.41
C VAL A 782 -18.61 1.08 -9.71
N THR A 783 -19.44 1.65 -8.82
CA THR A 783 -19.96 3.01 -8.96
C THR A 783 -18.88 4.08 -8.77
N LEU A 784 -17.82 3.82 -8.01
CA LEU A 784 -16.66 4.73 -7.95
C LEU A 784 -15.94 4.81 -9.30
N PHE A 785 -15.88 3.70 -10.04
CA PHE A 785 -15.27 3.65 -11.36
C PHE A 785 -16.17 4.29 -12.45
N GLN A 786 -17.48 4.35 -12.20
CA GLN A 786 -18.46 5.01 -13.07
C GLN A 786 -18.66 6.49 -12.74
N GLY A 787 -18.45 6.89 -11.47
CA GLY A 787 -18.61 8.23 -10.93
C GLY A 787 -17.48 8.57 -9.97
N ALA A 788 -16.31 8.90 -10.52
CA ALA A 788 -15.07 9.07 -9.78
C ALA A 788 -14.92 10.46 -9.12
N THR A 789 -16.00 11.21 -8.92
CA THR A 789 -16.02 12.54 -8.28
C THR A 789 -17.00 12.55 -7.10
N VAL A 790 -16.78 13.42 -6.12
CA VAL A 790 -17.70 13.58 -4.98
C VAL A 790 -19.09 14.00 -5.46
N GLU A 791 -19.17 14.88 -6.47
CA GLU A 791 -20.44 15.30 -7.09
C GLU A 791 -21.23 14.12 -7.65
N GLN A 792 -20.57 13.24 -8.42
CA GLN A 792 -21.23 12.08 -9.01
C GLN A 792 -21.62 11.05 -7.94
N GLN A 793 -20.79 10.86 -6.91
CA GLN A 793 -21.12 9.99 -5.79
C GLN A 793 -22.32 10.48 -4.98
N ALA A 794 -22.38 11.79 -4.71
CA ALA A 794 -23.51 12.40 -4.03
C ALA A 794 -24.81 12.18 -4.81
N LEU A 795 -24.78 12.33 -6.13
CA LEU A 795 -25.92 12.07 -7.00
C LEU A 795 -26.38 10.60 -6.96
N LEU A 796 -25.43 9.65 -7.02
CA LEU A 796 -25.73 8.21 -6.96
C LEU A 796 -26.31 7.80 -5.61
N LEU A 797 -25.80 8.37 -4.51
CA LEU A 797 -26.31 8.17 -3.16
C LEU A 797 -27.69 8.78 -2.92
N GLN A 798 -28.05 9.84 -3.66
CA GLN A 798 -29.38 10.43 -3.64
C GLN A 798 -30.41 9.59 -4.40
N GLN A 799 -30.01 8.99 -5.52
CA GLN A 799 -30.88 8.16 -6.36
C GLN A 799 -31.26 6.80 -5.72
N GLN A 800 -30.51 6.34 -4.70
CA GLN A 800 -30.75 5.08 -3.99
C GLN A 800 -31.50 5.24 -2.65
N ALA A 801 -31.98 6.42 -2.29
CA ALA A 801 -32.57 6.65 -0.97
C ALA A 801 -33.99 6.07 -0.84
N ASP A 802 -34.16 5.08 0.05
CA ASP A 802 -35.42 4.83 0.78
C ASP A 802 -35.52 5.90 1.91
N PRO A 803 -36.73 6.39 2.27
CA PRO A 803 -36.88 7.50 3.21
C PRO A 803 -36.50 7.09 4.63
N GLN A 804 -35.27 7.42 5.04
CA GLN A 804 -34.84 7.36 6.44
C GLN A 804 -35.39 8.55 7.23
N ALA A 805 -35.52 8.40 8.56
CA ALA A 805 -36.02 9.46 9.44
C ALA A 805 -35.09 10.68 9.43
N TRP A 806 -35.64 11.85 9.09
CA TRP A 806 -34.96 13.15 9.17
C TRP A 806 -34.35 13.39 10.57
N SER A 807 -33.09 13.82 10.61
CA SER A 807 -32.40 14.28 11.82
C SER A 807 -32.03 15.76 11.67
N PRO A 808 -32.35 16.63 12.65
CA PRO A 808 -31.97 18.04 12.59
C PRO A 808 -30.49 18.27 12.86
N LEU A 809 -29.71 17.31 13.38
CA LEU A 809 -28.30 17.54 13.73
C LEU A 809 -27.37 17.44 12.52
N ILE A 810 -26.63 18.51 12.25
CA ILE A 810 -25.56 18.56 11.26
C ILE A 810 -24.23 18.85 11.96
N SER A 811 -23.22 18.01 11.76
CA SER A 811 -21.88 18.29 12.31
C SER A 811 -21.14 19.28 11.41
N LEU A 812 -20.94 20.50 11.88
CA LEU A 812 -20.12 21.50 11.18
C LEU A 812 -18.63 21.35 11.52
N ARG A 813 -18.33 20.86 12.73
CA ARG A 813 -17.01 20.42 13.17
C ARG A 813 -17.14 19.37 14.29
N PRO A 814 -16.79 18.09 14.05
CA PRO A 814 -17.07 17.01 14.99
C PRO A 814 -16.12 16.95 16.20
N ARG A 815 -14.89 17.47 16.08
CA ARG A 815 -13.84 17.35 17.10
C ARG A 815 -13.58 18.66 17.83
N GLY A 816 -13.46 18.58 19.16
CA GLY A 816 -13.03 19.67 20.03
C GLY A 816 -12.87 19.19 21.48
N SER A 817 -11.98 19.85 22.23
CA SER A 817 -11.68 19.53 23.63
C SER A 817 -12.50 20.34 24.64
N HIS A 818 -13.33 21.26 24.16
CA HIS A 818 -14.15 22.17 24.96
C HIS A 818 -15.65 21.96 24.66
N PRO A 819 -16.56 22.41 25.55
CA PRO A 819 -18.00 22.27 25.36
C PRO A 819 -18.47 22.70 23.97
N PRO A 820 -19.36 21.91 23.32
CA PRO A 820 -19.88 22.18 21.99
C PRO A 820 -20.61 23.52 21.87
N LEU A 821 -20.54 24.11 20.67
CA LEU A 821 -21.38 25.23 20.26
C LEU A 821 -22.47 24.73 19.31
N PHE A 822 -23.72 25.07 19.59
CA PHE A 822 -24.87 24.72 18.74
C PHE A 822 -25.39 25.95 18.01
N PHE A 823 -25.34 25.92 16.68
CA PHE A 823 -25.96 26.91 15.80
C PHE A 823 -27.37 26.47 15.40
N ILE A 824 -28.36 27.35 15.57
CA ILE A 824 -29.74 27.08 15.16
C ILE A 824 -30.01 27.76 13.81
N HIS A 825 -30.61 27.04 12.86
CA HIS A 825 -30.92 27.56 11.52
C HIS A 825 -31.67 28.91 11.55
N PRO A 826 -31.44 29.80 10.56
CA PRO A 826 -32.26 30.99 10.34
C PRO A 826 -33.63 30.67 9.69
N GLY A 827 -34.49 31.67 9.55
CA GLY A 827 -35.77 31.54 8.83
C GLY A 827 -35.57 31.22 7.36
N GLY A 828 -36.35 30.26 6.82
CA GLY A 828 -36.34 29.85 5.40
C GLY A 828 -34.98 29.49 4.79
N SER A 829 -33.96 29.19 5.60
CA SER A 829 -32.62 28.90 5.10
C SER A 829 -31.91 27.88 5.97
N SER A 830 -30.80 27.36 5.44
CA SER A 830 -30.09 26.22 6.01
C SER A 830 -29.04 26.63 7.05
N VAL A 831 -28.74 25.71 7.96
CA VAL A 831 -27.61 25.86 8.91
C VAL A 831 -26.24 25.94 8.22
N MET A 832 -26.16 25.61 6.92
CA MET A 832 -24.95 25.79 6.10
C MET A 832 -24.49 27.25 6.01
N ASN A 833 -25.34 28.25 6.31
CA ASN A 833 -24.93 29.66 6.36
C ASN A 833 -23.82 29.92 7.39
N TYR A 834 -23.68 29.09 8.43
CA TYR A 834 -22.61 29.20 9.42
C TYR A 834 -21.28 28.61 8.95
N GLN A 835 -21.24 27.86 7.85
CA GLN A 835 -20.02 27.16 7.40
C GLN A 835 -18.86 28.12 7.10
N ARG A 836 -19.14 29.33 6.61
CA ARG A 836 -18.11 30.36 6.38
C ARG A 836 -17.56 30.96 7.67
N LEU A 837 -18.33 30.91 8.76
CA LEU A 837 -17.92 31.41 10.07
C LEU A 837 -16.99 30.41 10.78
N VAL A 838 -17.26 29.10 10.64
CA VAL A 838 -16.59 28.01 11.37
C VAL A 838 -15.05 28.04 11.33
N PRO A 839 -14.37 28.26 10.17
CA PRO A 839 -12.91 28.34 10.11
C PRO A 839 -12.32 29.44 11.00
N TYR A 840 -13.07 30.52 11.19
CA TYR A 840 -12.63 31.68 11.97
C TYR A 840 -12.95 31.56 13.47
N LEU A 841 -13.50 30.45 13.98
CA LEU A 841 -13.85 30.31 15.42
C LEU A 841 -12.80 29.51 16.22
N GLY A 842 -11.62 29.27 15.66
CA GLY A 842 -10.55 28.46 16.27
C GLY A 842 -10.91 26.97 16.37
N THR A 843 -9.97 26.07 16.64
CA THR A 843 -10.15 24.61 16.48
C THR A 843 -10.50 23.83 17.76
N ARG A 844 -10.68 24.49 18.90
CA ARG A 844 -10.74 23.84 20.22
C ARG A 844 -12.11 23.29 20.63
N ARG A 845 -13.20 23.66 19.96
CA ARG A 845 -14.60 23.25 20.29
C ARG A 845 -15.23 22.48 19.15
N SER A 846 -16.07 21.48 19.45
CA SER A 846 -16.97 20.93 18.44
C SER A 846 -18.07 21.93 18.12
N ILE A 847 -18.54 21.94 16.86
CA ILE A 847 -19.59 22.85 16.39
C ILE A 847 -20.65 22.02 15.67
N TYR A 848 -21.89 22.17 16.11
CA TYR A 848 -23.04 21.50 15.54
C TYR A 848 -24.04 22.53 15.04
N GLY A 849 -24.74 22.19 13.96
CA GLY A 849 -25.86 22.92 13.42
C GLY A 849 -27.16 22.16 13.62
N LEU A 850 -28.25 22.87 13.88
CA LEU A 850 -29.61 22.35 13.89
C LEU A 850 -30.33 22.84 12.64
N GLU A 851 -30.62 21.92 11.72
CA GLU A 851 -31.27 22.14 10.44
C GLU A 851 -32.80 22.08 10.56
N ALA A 852 -33.50 22.87 9.75
CA ALA A 852 -34.96 22.89 9.76
C ALA A 852 -35.58 21.68 9.04
N ARG A 853 -36.80 21.33 9.43
CA ARG A 853 -37.61 20.33 8.71
C ARG A 853 -38.26 20.95 7.48
N GLY A 854 -38.44 20.17 6.42
CA GLY A 854 -39.22 20.60 5.25
C GLY A 854 -38.40 20.97 4.01
N PHE A 855 -37.07 20.87 4.05
CA PHE A 855 -36.21 21.07 2.87
C PHE A 855 -36.22 19.88 1.88
N GLU A 856 -36.88 18.77 2.25
CA GLU A 856 -37.06 17.60 1.38
C GLU A 856 -38.53 17.46 0.93
N PRO A 857 -38.79 17.01 -0.31
CA PRO A 857 -40.15 16.75 -0.78
C PRO A 857 -40.92 15.80 0.13
N GLY A 858 -42.18 16.12 0.43
CA GLY A 858 -43.06 15.33 1.29
C GLY A 858 -42.92 15.60 2.80
N GLN A 859 -41.97 16.45 3.22
CA GLN A 859 -41.88 16.92 4.61
C GLN A 859 -42.62 18.26 4.78
N LEU A 860 -43.47 18.36 5.81
CA LEU A 860 -44.08 19.62 6.18
C LEU A 860 -43.15 20.40 7.13
N PRO A 861 -42.97 21.71 6.93
CA PRO A 861 -42.20 22.56 7.82
C PRO A 861 -42.90 22.73 9.17
N ASP A 862 -42.12 23.00 10.21
CA ASP A 862 -42.68 23.27 11.53
C ASP A 862 -43.20 24.70 11.65
N THR A 863 -44.44 24.84 12.13
CA THR A 863 -45.13 26.13 12.30
C THR A 863 -45.21 26.57 13.76
N SER A 864 -44.36 26.04 14.64
CA SER A 864 -44.33 26.37 16.08
C SER A 864 -42.92 26.37 16.63
N ILE A 865 -42.47 27.51 17.15
CA ILE A 865 -41.16 27.67 17.81
C ILE A 865 -41.00 26.73 19.01
N LYS A 866 -42.08 26.53 19.78
CA LYS A 866 -42.06 25.63 20.94
C LYS A 866 -41.84 24.17 20.56
N LYS A 867 -42.43 23.75 19.44
CA LYS A 867 -42.26 22.39 18.91
C LYS A 867 -40.85 22.20 18.37
N MET A 868 -40.35 23.13 17.54
CA MET A 868 -38.97 23.10 17.05
C MET A 868 -37.96 23.01 18.20
N ALA A 869 -38.14 23.82 19.24
CA ALA A 869 -37.28 23.78 20.42
C ALA A 869 -37.30 22.42 21.13
N ALA A 870 -38.47 21.78 21.27
CA ALA A 870 -38.57 20.46 21.88
C ALA A 870 -37.84 19.39 21.06
N ASP A 871 -38.06 19.38 19.73
CA ASP A 871 -37.41 18.45 18.80
C ASP A 871 -35.87 18.65 18.81
N TYR A 872 -35.39 19.89 18.92
CA TYR A 872 -33.97 20.21 18.98
C TYR A 872 -33.33 19.87 20.32
N ILE A 873 -34.07 19.95 21.43
CA ILE A 873 -33.56 19.56 22.76
C ILE A 873 -33.21 18.08 22.81
N GLU A 874 -34.08 17.21 22.29
CA GLU A 874 -33.84 15.76 22.27
C GLU A 874 -32.50 15.44 21.61
N VAL A 875 -32.22 16.13 20.51
CA VAL A 875 -31.04 15.92 19.69
C VAL A 875 -29.79 16.58 20.29
N ILE A 876 -29.89 17.80 20.86
CA ILE A 876 -28.79 18.42 21.63
C ILE A 876 -28.35 17.50 22.77
N GLN A 877 -29.29 16.90 23.49
CA GLN A 877 -29.00 16.03 24.63
C GLN A 877 -28.32 14.71 24.23
N THR A 878 -28.43 14.28 22.97
CA THR A 878 -27.63 13.14 22.47
C THR A 878 -26.14 13.47 22.35
N VAL A 879 -25.81 14.74 22.07
CA VAL A 879 -24.43 15.23 21.91
C VAL A 879 -23.84 15.67 23.25
N GLN A 880 -24.63 16.40 24.04
CA GLN A 880 -24.25 16.90 25.35
C GLN A 880 -25.39 16.61 26.34
N PRO A 881 -25.32 15.53 27.15
CA PRO A 881 -26.44 15.15 28.02
C PRO A 881 -26.75 16.13 29.16
N LYS A 882 -25.82 17.02 29.53
CA LYS A 882 -25.96 17.97 30.65
C LYS A 882 -25.30 19.31 30.33
N GLY A 883 -25.91 20.39 30.83
CA GLY A 883 -25.41 21.75 30.69
C GLY A 883 -24.15 22.07 31.52
N PRO A 884 -23.63 23.30 31.43
CA PRO A 884 -24.22 24.44 30.72
C PRO A 884 -24.12 24.29 29.18
N TYR A 885 -25.17 24.70 28.48
CA TYR A 885 -25.22 24.69 27.01
C TYR A 885 -24.81 26.05 26.44
N LEU A 886 -24.21 26.04 25.25
CA LEU A 886 -23.85 27.25 24.50
C LEU A 886 -24.59 27.27 23.17
N LEU A 887 -25.53 28.21 23.04
CA LEU A 887 -26.43 28.32 21.89
C LEU A 887 -26.15 29.61 21.12
N ALA A 888 -26.09 29.51 19.80
CA ALA A 888 -25.95 30.63 18.89
C ALA A 888 -27.03 30.58 17.80
N GLY A 889 -27.59 31.73 17.46
CA GLY A 889 -28.65 31.82 16.46
C GLY A 889 -28.59 33.13 15.70
N TRP A 890 -28.77 33.03 14.38
CA TRP A 890 -28.90 34.17 13.48
C TRP A 890 -30.36 34.31 13.06
N CYS A 891 -30.89 35.52 13.06
CA CYS A 891 -32.29 35.78 12.72
C CYS A 891 -33.23 34.92 13.61
N LEU A 892 -34.18 34.20 13.03
CA LEU A 892 -35.11 33.30 13.72
C LEU A 892 -34.41 32.28 14.64
N GLY A 893 -33.19 31.84 14.29
CA GLY A 893 -32.44 30.87 15.09
C GLY A 893 -32.18 31.35 16.51
N GLY A 894 -32.06 32.66 16.74
CA GLY A 894 -31.93 33.23 18.08
C GLY A 894 -33.21 33.12 18.90
N THR A 895 -34.37 33.33 18.26
CA THR A 895 -35.68 33.15 18.89
C THR A 895 -35.92 31.69 19.29
N ILE A 896 -35.54 30.73 18.42
CA ILE A 896 -35.61 29.30 18.73
C ILE A 896 -34.63 28.93 19.85
N ALA A 897 -33.40 29.44 19.82
CA ALA A 897 -32.42 29.23 20.89
C ALA A 897 -32.91 29.74 22.25
N TRP A 898 -33.64 30.86 22.27
CA TRP A 898 -34.26 31.39 23.48
C TRP A 898 -35.35 30.43 24.03
N GLU A 899 -36.20 29.89 23.16
CA GLU A 899 -37.22 28.92 23.56
C GLU A 899 -36.61 27.59 24.04
N ILE A 900 -35.54 27.12 23.38
CA ILE A 900 -34.77 25.95 23.84
C ILE A 900 -34.32 26.15 25.28
N ALA A 901 -33.77 27.33 25.60
CA ALA A 901 -33.33 27.62 26.95
C ALA A 901 -34.49 27.70 27.96
N GLN A 902 -35.63 28.25 27.58
CA GLN A 902 -36.82 28.27 28.44
C GLN A 902 -37.27 26.85 28.80
N GLN A 903 -37.27 25.94 27.83
CA GLN A 903 -37.62 24.54 28.09
C GLN A 903 -36.52 23.81 28.88
N PHE A 904 -35.23 24.09 28.64
CA PHE A 904 -34.14 23.58 29.48
C PHE A 904 -34.25 24.04 30.94
N LEU A 905 -34.66 25.29 31.19
CA LEU A 905 -34.88 25.79 32.56
C LEU A 905 -35.98 25.02 33.29
N LEU A 906 -37.05 24.63 32.59
CA LEU A 906 -38.10 23.76 33.13
C LEU A 906 -37.58 22.35 33.44
N GLN A 907 -36.54 21.88 32.74
CA GLN A 907 -35.85 20.61 32.97
C GLN A 907 -34.73 20.70 34.02
N GLY A 908 -34.46 21.88 34.58
CA GLY A 908 -33.39 22.11 35.56
C GLY A 908 -31.99 22.33 34.96
N GLU A 909 -31.90 22.50 33.65
CA GLU A 909 -30.68 22.78 32.91
C GLU A 909 -30.46 24.30 32.74
N GLN A 910 -29.22 24.73 32.46
CA GLN A 910 -28.87 26.15 32.34
C GLN A 910 -28.22 26.50 31.00
N VAL A 911 -28.65 27.64 30.44
CA VAL A 911 -28.02 28.30 29.29
C VAL A 911 -27.53 29.67 29.78
N PRO A 912 -26.29 29.78 30.28
CA PRO A 912 -25.82 30.99 30.94
C PRO A 912 -25.64 32.17 29.96
N ARG A 913 -25.37 31.88 28.69
CA ARG A 913 -25.06 32.86 27.65
C ARG A 913 -25.66 32.47 26.31
N PHE A 914 -26.20 33.47 25.61
CA PHE A 914 -26.76 33.37 24.27
C PHE A 914 -25.95 34.21 23.30
N ILE A 915 -25.66 33.66 22.12
CA ILE A 915 -25.00 34.40 21.04
C ILE A 915 -26.04 34.69 19.95
N PHE A 916 -26.51 35.93 19.90
CA PHE A 916 -27.53 36.37 18.95
C PHE A 916 -26.90 37.21 17.86
N ILE A 917 -27.14 36.79 16.61
CA ILE A 917 -26.68 37.48 15.42
C ILE A 917 -27.92 38.10 14.77
N ASP A 918 -28.04 39.41 14.86
CA ASP A 918 -29.08 40.26 14.29
C ASP A 918 -30.51 39.74 14.55
N VAL A 919 -30.83 39.58 15.84
CA VAL A 919 -32.09 38.98 16.33
C VAL A 919 -32.94 40.02 17.06
N ASN A 920 -34.21 40.16 16.68
CA ASN A 920 -35.20 40.96 17.39
C ASN A 920 -35.88 40.16 18.52
N SER A 921 -36.24 40.81 19.63
CA SER A 921 -37.00 40.15 20.70
C SER A 921 -38.45 39.86 20.33
N SER A 922 -39.00 40.62 19.38
CA SER A 922 -40.29 40.35 18.75
C SER A 922 -40.09 40.30 17.24
N MET A 923 -40.49 39.18 16.64
CA MET A 923 -40.54 39.01 15.19
C MET A 923 -41.98 38.99 14.68
N ALA A 924 -42.93 39.49 15.48
CA ALA A 924 -44.32 39.62 15.08
C ALA A 924 -44.44 40.63 13.93
N MET A 925 -45.04 40.17 12.83
CA MET A 925 -45.34 40.95 11.64
C MET A 925 -46.77 41.50 11.71
N GLU A 926 -47.02 42.67 11.12
CA GLU A 926 -48.40 43.17 10.99
C GLU A 926 -49.25 42.27 10.08
N GLN A 927 -48.63 41.70 9.04
CA GLN A 927 -49.22 40.75 8.12
C GLN A 927 -48.15 39.79 7.59
N ILE A 928 -48.43 38.47 7.66
CA ILE A 928 -47.52 37.46 7.11
C ILE A 928 -47.68 37.44 5.58
N PRO A 929 -46.58 37.56 4.81
CA PRO A 929 -46.59 37.43 3.36
C PRO A 929 -47.15 36.06 2.92
N ASP A 930 -47.94 36.05 1.85
CA ASP A 930 -48.34 34.78 1.24
C ASP A 930 -47.16 34.15 0.46
N THR A 931 -47.31 32.88 0.06
CA THR A 931 -46.23 32.13 -0.61
C THR A 931 -45.77 32.77 -1.92
N THR A 932 -46.66 33.44 -2.65
CA THR A 932 -46.30 34.18 -3.87
C THR A 932 -45.43 35.39 -3.56
N GLN A 933 -45.79 36.15 -2.51
CA GLN A 933 -44.98 37.28 -2.07
C GLN A 933 -43.61 36.83 -1.54
N LEU A 934 -43.57 35.73 -0.77
CA LEU A 934 -42.30 35.15 -0.29
C LEU A 934 -41.40 34.67 -1.42
N LEU A 935 -41.97 34.03 -2.45
CA LEU A 935 -41.24 33.63 -3.63
C LEU A 935 -40.63 34.84 -4.35
N ALA A 936 -41.42 35.91 -4.53
CA ALA A 936 -40.92 37.16 -5.12
C ALA A 936 -39.81 37.79 -4.28
N GLU A 937 -39.93 37.82 -2.95
CA GLU A 937 -38.94 38.36 -2.01
C GLU A 937 -37.64 37.54 -1.97
N LEU A 938 -37.74 36.20 -1.99
CA LEU A 938 -36.57 35.32 -2.08
C LEU A 938 -35.76 35.60 -3.34
N VAL A 939 -36.43 35.67 -4.49
CA VAL A 939 -35.79 35.92 -5.78
C VAL A 939 -35.30 37.35 -5.89
N GLY A 940 -36.10 38.31 -5.44
CA GLY A 940 -35.75 39.73 -5.42
C GLY A 940 -34.47 40.02 -4.64
N ARG A 941 -34.23 39.30 -3.53
CA ARG A 941 -32.97 39.37 -2.77
C ARG A 941 -31.76 38.86 -3.56
N TYR A 942 -31.91 37.78 -4.34
CA TYR A 942 -30.84 37.27 -5.21
C TYR A 942 -30.61 38.16 -6.44
N LEU A 943 -31.66 38.75 -6.97
CA LEU A 943 -31.63 39.63 -8.15
C LEU A 943 -31.35 41.10 -7.83
N ASN A 944 -31.25 41.46 -6.55
CA ASN A 944 -31.09 42.83 -6.06
C ASN A 944 -32.13 43.81 -6.64
N LEU A 945 -33.39 43.38 -6.69
CA LEU A 945 -34.49 44.17 -7.27
C LEU A 945 -34.84 45.37 -6.40
N SER A 946 -35.23 46.48 -7.04
CA SER A 946 -35.80 47.62 -6.32
C SER A 946 -37.19 47.27 -5.75
N VAL A 947 -37.68 48.03 -4.78
CA VAL A 947 -39.03 47.82 -4.21
C VAL A 947 -40.12 47.86 -5.29
N ALA A 948 -39.99 48.78 -6.27
CA ALA A 948 -40.93 48.89 -7.38
C ALA A 948 -40.88 47.67 -8.32
N ASP A 949 -39.67 47.13 -8.57
CA ASP A 949 -39.50 45.92 -9.39
C ASP A 949 -40.02 44.67 -8.68
N LEU A 950 -39.88 44.61 -7.35
CA LEU A 950 -40.40 43.54 -6.51
C LEU A 950 -41.94 43.52 -6.51
N GLU A 951 -42.58 44.68 -6.38
CA GLU A 951 -44.05 44.80 -6.46
C GLU A 951 -44.57 44.41 -7.86
N SER A 952 -43.84 44.79 -8.91
CA SER A 952 -44.14 44.40 -10.29
C SER A 952 -44.03 42.89 -10.49
N LEU A 953 -42.93 42.28 -10.02
CA LEU A 953 -42.72 40.83 -10.06
C LEU A 953 -43.80 40.08 -9.29
N THR A 954 -44.11 40.53 -8.07
CA THR A 954 -45.17 39.93 -7.23
C THR A 954 -46.52 39.98 -7.93
N SER A 955 -46.86 41.12 -8.53
CA SER A 955 -48.11 41.29 -9.29
C SER A 955 -48.16 40.38 -10.52
N HIS A 956 -47.03 40.19 -11.20
CA HIS A 956 -46.93 39.29 -12.33
C HIS A 956 -47.11 37.83 -11.92
N LEU A 957 -46.41 37.38 -10.86
CA LEU A 957 -46.51 36.03 -10.33
C LEU A 957 -47.94 35.71 -9.88
N ARG A 958 -48.68 36.67 -9.29
CA ARG A 958 -50.09 36.49 -8.89
C ARG A 958 -51.04 36.16 -10.05
N SER A 959 -50.64 36.40 -11.30
CA SER A 959 -51.43 36.04 -12.48
C SER A 959 -51.23 34.58 -12.94
N MET A 960 -50.28 33.85 -12.35
CA MET A 960 -49.87 32.49 -12.68
C MET A 960 -50.29 31.49 -11.61
N THR A 961 -50.41 30.21 -11.97
CA THR A 961 -50.54 29.12 -10.98
C THR A 961 -49.24 28.93 -10.19
N TRP A 962 -49.30 28.31 -9.01
CA TRP A 962 -48.11 28.13 -8.15
C TRP A 962 -46.96 27.38 -8.84
N GLU A 963 -47.27 26.33 -9.59
CA GLU A 963 -46.28 25.57 -10.37
C GLU A 963 -45.63 26.44 -11.45
N GLU A 964 -46.42 27.24 -12.17
CA GLU A 964 -45.93 28.18 -13.17
C GLU A 964 -45.06 29.28 -12.53
N GLN A 965 -45.39 29.76 -11.33
CA GLN A 965 -44.58 30.75 -10.61
C GLN A 965 -43.17 30.21 -10.31
N LEU A 966 -43.07 28.97 -9.84
CA LEU A 966 -41.78 28.33 -9.52
C LEU A 966 -40.93 28.09 -10.77
N VAL A 967 -41.54 27.60 -11.84
CA VAL A 967 -40.87 27.38 -13.13
C VAL A 967 -40.38 28.71 -13.72
N TYR A 968 -41.22 29.75 -13.69
CA TYR A 968 -40.88 31.08 -14.19
C TYR A 968 -39.65 31.64 -13.47
N VAL A 969 -39.60 31.52 -12.15
CA VAL A 969 -38.49 32.01 -11.33
C VAL A 969 -37.17 31.29 -11.65
N ILE A 970 -37.20 29.96 -11.80
CA ILE A 970 -36.00 29.19 -12.14
C ILE A 970 -35.49 29.59 -13.53
N ALA A 971 -36.40 29.69 -14.50
CA ALA A 971 -36.05 30.11 -15.86
C ALA A 971 -35.48 31.55 -15.90
N GLU A 972 -36.03 32.47 -15.11
CA GLU A 972 -35.52 33.85 -15.01
C GLU A 972 -34.13 33.90 -14.36
N ALA A 973 -33.86 33.02 -13.38
CA ALA A 973 -32.54 32.90 -12.76
C ALA A 973 -31.49 32.33 -13.74
N GLU A 974 -31.84 31.29 -14.49
CA GLU A 974 -31.01 30.69 -15.55
C GLU A 974 -30.72 31.70 -16.67
N HIS A 975 -31.75 32.43 -17.15
CA HIS A 975 -31.62 33.44 -18.20
C HIS A 975 -30.66 34.58 -17.81
N ARG A 976 -30.51 34.86 -16.52
CA ARG A 976 -29.58 35.87 -15.98
C ARG A 976 -28.21 35.30 -15.61
N ASN A 977 -27.88 34.07 -16.02
CA ASN A 977 -26.63 33.37 -15.72
C ASN A 977 -26.32 33.28 -14.23
N LEU A 978 -27.33 33.16 -13.38
CA LEU A 978 -27.10 32.86 -11.97
C LEU A 978 -26.80 31.39 -11.81
N SER A 979 -25.64 31.09 -11.23
CA SER A 979 -25.19 29.71 -11.00
C SER A 979 -26.09 29.03 -9.97
N LEU A 980 -27.05 28.24 -10.44
CA LEU A 980 -27.82 27.30 -9.62
C LEU A 980 -27.06 25.97 -9.52
N SER A 981 -27.15 25.29 -8.38
CA SER A 981 -26.54 23.96 -8.21
C SER A 981 -27.16 22.96 -9.21
N PRO A 982 -26.38 22.05 -9.83
CA PRO A 982 -26.93 20.98 -10.66
C PRO A 982 -27.97 20.17 -9.89
N GLY A 983 -29.20 20.09 -10.39
CA GLY A 983 -30.34 19.44 -9.71
C GLY A 983 -31.22 20.36 -8.85
N PHE A 984 -30.93 21.65 -8.74
CA PHE A 984 -31.83 22.62 -8.11
C PHE A 984 -33.06 22.86 -8.98
N GLY A 985 -34.19 22.22 -8.63
CA GLY A 985 -35.42 22.24 -9.41
C GLY A 985 -36.61 22.89 -8.69
N VAL A 986 -37.78 22.77 -9.33
CA VAL A 986 -39.07 23.29 -8.85
C VAL A 986 -39.42 22.78 -7.45
N GLU A 987 -39.12 21.51 -7.15
CA GLU A 987 -39.42 20.89 -5.86
C GLU A 987 -38.61 21.49 -4.71
N GLN A 988 -37.30 21.66 -4.86
CA GLN A 988 -36.45 22.32 -3.86
C GLN A 988 -36.87 23.77 -3.62
N LEU A 989 -37.17 24.52 -4.70
CA LEU A 989 -37.63 25.90 -4.56
C LEU A 989 -38.96 25.98 -3.81
N ASN A 990 -39.89 25.06 -4.10
CA ASN A 990 -41.15 24.95 -3.36
C ASN A 990 -40.89 24.69 -1.87
N CYS A 991 -40.05 23.70 -1.53
CA CYS A 991 -39.70 23.38 -0.15
C CYS A 991 -39.15 24.61 0.59
N ILE A 992 -38.21 25.36 0.00
CA ILE A 992 -37.65 26.58 0.61
C ILE A 992 -38.73 27.62 0.92
N VAL A 993 -39.65 27.88 -0.02
CA VAL A 993 -40.74 28.84 0.20
C VAL A 993 -41.69 28.36 1.30
N GLN A 994 -42.03 27.07 1.32
CA GLN A 994 -42.91 26.51 2.35
C GLN A 994 -42.25 26.59 3.74
N VAL A 995 -40.95 26.28 3.84
CA VAL A 995 -40.19 26.40 5.11
C VAL A 995 -40.16 27.85 5.59
N GLN A 996 -39.86 28.81 4.71
CA GLN A 996 -39.92 30.24 5.06
C GLN A 996 -41.30 30.63 5.58
N TRP A 997 -42.36 30.27 4.85
CA TRP A 997 -43.73 30.58 5.24
C TRP A 997 -44.13 29.97 6.59
N GLY A 998 -43.77 28.70 6.82
CA GLY A 998 -44.03 28.01 8.08
C GLY A 998 -43.29 28.64 9.26
N HIS A 999 -42.05 29.08 9.04
CA HIS A 999 -41.25 29.79 10.03
C HIS A 999 -41.81 31.17 10.37
N ASP A 1000 -42.31 31.94 9.38
CA ASP A 1000 -42.94 33.24 9.63
C ASP A 1000 -44.24 33.09 10.43
N GLN A 1001 -45.04 32.05 10.15
CA GLN A 1001 -46.19 31.67 10.97
C GLN A 1001 -45.79 31.29 12.40
N ALA A 1002 -44.70 30.53 12.56
CA ALA A 1002 -44.19 30.14 13.86
C ALA A 1002 -43.77 31.37 14.69
N ALA A 1003 -43.09 32.33 14.05
CA ALA A 1003 -42.61 33.56 14.67
C ALA A 1003 -43.76 34.48 15.09
N GLN A 1004 -44.80 34.63 14.25
CA GLN A 1004 -45.97 35.47 14.53
C GLN A 1004 -46.70 35.11 15.83
N HIS A 1005 -46.77 33.81 16.13
CA HIS A 1005 -47.49 33.28 17.27
C HIS A 1005 -46.61 33.03 18.50
N TYR A 1006 -45.35 33.48 18.45
CA TYR A 1006 -44.41 33.32 19.55
C TYR A 1006 -44.24 34.63 20.34
N SER A 1007 -44.22 34.51 21.66
CA SER A 1007 -43.90 35.63 22.56
C SER A 1007 -42.92 35.15 23.62
N PRO A 1008 -41.66 35.62 23.59
CA PRO A 1008 -40.65 35.15 24.51
C PRO A 1008 -40.99 35.57 25.95
N GLN A 1009 -40.68 34.69 26.89
CA GLN A 1009 -40.74 34.99 28.32
C GLN A 1009 -39.37 35.45 28.83
N PRO A 1010 -39.28 36.18 29.96
CA PRO A 1010 -38.00 36.56 30.56
C PRO A 1010 -37.15 35.34 30.94
N TYR A 1011 -35.83 35.43 30.79
CA TYR A 1011 -34.87 34.38 31.12
C TYR A 1011 -33.64 34.94 31.85
N PRO A 1012 -33.15 34.30 32.93
CA PRO A 1012 -32.02 34.78 33.72
C PRO A 1012 -30.67 34.41 33.09
N GLY A 1013 -30.40 34.90 31.87
CA GLY A 1013 -29.15 34.66 31.14
C GLY A 1013 -28.60 35.92 30.47
N GLU A 1014 -27.33 35.86 30.05
CA GLU A 1014 -26.64 36.93 29.34
C GLU A 1014 -26.85 36.80 27.83
N VAL A 1015 -27.28 37.88 27.16
CA VAL A 1015 -27.35 37.94 25.70
C VAL A 1015 -26.16 38.72 25.16
N ILE A 1016 -25.35 38.08 24.32
CA ILE A 1016 -24.35 38.74 23.48
C ILE A 1016 -25.00 38.97 22.11
N LEU A 1017 -25.30 40.22 21.80
CA LEU A 1017 -26.05 40.63 20.62
C LEU A 1017 -25.10 41.29 19.62
N PHE A 1018 -24.95 40.65 18.45
CA PHE A 1018 -24.23 41.16 17.30
C PHE A 1018 -25.22 41.77 16.31
N GLN A 1019 -25.18 43.08 16.08
CA GLN A 1019 -26.08 43.77 15.15
C GLN A 1019 -25.37 44.26 13.90
N ALA A 1020 -26.09 44.19 12.79
CA ALA A 1020 -25.65 44.79 11.53
C ALA A 1020 -25.67 46.33 11.61
N GLU A 1021 -24.60 46.98 11.14
CA GLU A 1021 -24.51 48.45 11.09
C GLU A 1021 -25.52 49.07 10.10
N GLU A 1022 -25.98 48.30 9.11
CA GLU A 1022 -26.97 48.71 8.12
C GLU A 1022 -28.30 47.96 8.35
N GLY A 1023 -29.40 48.69 8.56
CA GLY A 1023 -30.74 48.10 8.63
C GLY A 1023 -31.66 48.71 9.68
N VAL A 1024 -32.74 48.00 9.98
CA VAL A 1024 -33.81 48.44 10.91
C VAL A 1024 -33.28 48.69 12.32
N ALA A 1025 -32.30 47.90 12.77
CA ALA A 1025 -31.69 48.02 14.09
C ALA A 1025 -30.86 49.30 14.29
N ALA A 1026 -30.15 49.75 13.25
CA ALA A 1026 -29.39 51.00 13.27
C ALA A 1026 -30.28 52.26 13.35
N GLN A 1027 -31.60 52.10 13.13
CA GLN A 1027 -32.59 53.18 13.13
C GLN A 1027 -33.61 53.08 14.27
N ALA A 1028 -33.51 52.05 15.13
CA ALA A 1028 -34.45 51.81 16.22
C ALA A 1028 -34.17 52.69 17.45
N GLU A 1029 -35.22 53.12 18.16
CA GLU A 1029 -35.07 53.88 19.43
C GLU A 1029 -34.42 53.05 20.55
N ASP A 1030 -34.59 51.73 20.52
CA ASP A 1030 -33.93 50.78 21.41
C ASP A 1030 -32.89 49.93 20.64
N SER A 1031 -31.61 50.28 20.82
CA SER A 1031 -30.48 49.54 20.24
C SER A 1031 -30.36 48.09 20.72
N THR A 1032 -31.07 47.67 21.77
CA THR A 1032 -31.11 46.26 22.22
C THR A 1032 -32.28 45.47 21.65
N LEU A 1033 -33.09 46.08 20.78
CA LEU A 1033 -34.22 45.45 20.08
C LEU A 1033 -35.18 44.71 21.04
N GLY A 1034 -35.41 45.29 22.22
CA GLY A 1034 -36.30 44.78 23.26
C GLY A 1034 -35.72 43.66 24.13
N TRP A 1035 -34.46 43.23 23.94
CA TRP A 1035 -33.85 42.18 24.76
C TRP A 1035 -33.55 42.62 26.19
N HIS A 1036 -33.35 43.92 26.45
CA HIS A 1036 -33.14 44.44 27.80
C HIS A 1036 -34.31 44.15 28.77
N ALA A 1037 -35.53 43.97 28.24
CA ALA A 1037 -36.71 43.66 29.03
C ALA A 1037 -36.87 42.16 29.34
N LEU A 1038 -36.12 41.29 28.65
CA LEU A 1038 -36.27 39.84 28.71
C LEU A 1038 -35.04 39.12 29.27
N ALA A 1039 -33.84 39.66 29.03
CA ALA A 1039 -32.58 39.10 29.51
C ALA A 1039 -32.10 39.79 30.79
N GLN A 1040 -31.28 39.09 31.58
CA GLN A 1040 -30.68 39.67 32.78
C GLN A 1040 -29.62 40.73 32.43
N GLN A 1041 -28.89 40.50 31.34
CA GLN A 1041 -27.85 41.38 30.83
C GLN A 1041 -27.79 41.26 29.31
N VAL A 1042 -27.58 42.39 28.62
CA VAL A 1042 -27.38 42.44 27.17
C VAL A 1042 -26.08 43.17 26.87
N THR A 1043 -25.18 42.53 26.13
CA THR A 1043 -23.92 43.11 25.62
C THR A 1043 -24.03 43.25 24.10
N LEU A 1044 -23.90 44.47 23.59
CA LEU A 1044 -24.11 44.80 22.17
C LEU A 1044 -22.79 45.01 21.43
N HIS A 1045 -22.65 44.41 20.25
CA HIS A 1045 -21.55 44.60 19.31
C HIS A 1045 -22.07 44.93 17.92
N TRP A 1046 -21.48 45.92 17.27
CA TRP A 1046 -21.78 46.27 15.88
C TRP A 1046 -20.86 45.50 14.91
N VAL A 1047 -21.43 45.06 13.80
CA VAL A 1047 -20.76 44.30 12.73
C VAL A 1047 -21.07 44.97 11.39
N PRO A 1048 -20.06 45.24 10.54
CA PRO A 1048 -20.27 45.87 9.23
C PRO A 1048 -21.24 45.14 8.31
N GLY A 1049 -21.94 45.92 7.49
CA GLY A 1049 -22.92 45.45 6.51
C GLY A 1049 -24.34 45.35 7.06
N ASN A 1050 -25.21 44.70 6.27
CA ASN A 1050 -26.60 44.41 6.59
C ASN A 1050 -26.82 42.97 7.09
N HIS A 1051 -28.06 42.67 7.49
CA HIS A 1051 -28.55 41.37 8.00
C HIS A 1051 -27.98 40.13 7.28
N LEU A 1052 -27.87 40.17 5.94
CA LEU A 1052 -27.35 39.06 5.13
C LEU A 1052 -25.84 39.14 4.92
N SER A 1053 -25.33 40.32 4.58
CA SER A 1053 -23.92 40.51 4.22
C SER A 1053 -22.97 40.34 5.40
N MET A 1054 -23.43 40.54 6.65
CA MET A 1054 -22.62 40.31 7.85
C MET A 1054 -22.18 38.85 8.01
N MET A 1055 -22.89 37.91 7.39
CA MET A 1055 -22.58 36.48 7.38
C MET A 1055 -21.70 36.06 6.17
N ARG A 1056 -21.22 37.01 5.36
CA ARG A 1056 -20.40 36.78 4.17
C ARG A 1056 -19.09 37.54 4.24
N ASP A 1057 -18.10 37.12 3.45
CA ASP A 1057 -16.84 37.85 3.34
C ASP A 1057 -17.05 39.24 2.71
N PRO A 1058 -16.34 40.28 3.20
CA PRO A 1058 -15.32 40.22 4.26
C PRO A 1058 -15.89 40.35 5.69
N HIS A 1059 -17.16 40.69 5.88
CA HIS A 1059 -17.74 41.07 7.18
C HIS A 1059 -17.82 39.92 8.19
N VAL A 1060 -17.98 38.68 7.72
CA VAL A 1060 -18.03 37.47 8.58
C VAL A 1060 -16.76 37.28 9.42
N GLN A 1061 -15.62 37.82 8.97
CA GLN A 1061 -14.36 37.78 9.72
C GLN A 1061 -14.41 38.69 10.96
N VAL A 1062 -15.03 39.86 10.84
CA VAL A 1062 -15.24 40.80 11.96
C VAL A 1062 -16.21 40.20 12.97
N LEU A 1063 -17.30 39.59 12.49
CA LEU A 1063 -18.23 38.84 13.33
C LEU A 1063 -17.51 37.72 14.09
N ALA A 1064 -16.70 36.91 13.41
CA ALA A 1064 -15.94 35.84 14.04
C ALA A 1064 -14.98 36.34 15.12
N GLN A 1065 -14.28 37.44 14.85
CA GLN A 1065 -13.33 38.03 15.77
C GLN A 1065 -13.99 38.45 17.08
N HIS A 1066 -15.12 39.18 17.02
CA HIS A 1066 -15.83 39.53 18.25
C HIS A 1066 -16.46 38.30 18.92
N LEU A 1067 -16.93 37.33 18.15
CA LEU A 1067 -17.57 36.12 18.68
C LEU A 1067 -16.57 35.25 19.47
N GLN A 1068 -15.30 35.20 19.04
CA GLN A 1068 -14.24 34.48 19.76
C GLN A 1068 -14.03 34.95 21.21
N ASP A 1069 -14.25 36.23 21.51
CA ASP A 1069 -14.07 36.77 22.87
C ASP A 1069 -15.06 36.17 23.89
N TYR A 1070 -16.14 35.55 23.40
CA TYR A 1070 -17.23 35.00 24.20
C TYR A 1070 -17.32 33.46 24.16
N LEU A 1071 -16.51 32.79 23.33
CA LEU A 1071 -16.40 31.34 23.23
C LEU A 1071 -15.30 30.80 24.14
#